data_AF-A0A182ITW5-F1
#
_entry.id   AF-A0A182ITW5-F1
#
_cell.length_a   1.000
_cell.length_b   1.000
_cell.length_c   1.000
_cell.angle_alpha   90.00
_cell.angle_beta   90.00
_cell.angle_gamma   90.00
#
_symmetry.space_group_name_H-M   'P 1'
#
loop_
_entity.id
_entity.type
_entity.pdbx_description
1 polymer ?
#
loop_
_entity_poly.entity_id
_entity_poly.type
_entity_poly.pdbx_seq_one_letter_code
_entity_poly.pdbx_strand_id
1 'polypeptide(L)'
;MNHLQISTDPTLLGADLLPESLTTSPSVSTFLPEEDASTCLLLPETPSPPLDFSHPLTPSMGNATDNLVRDSVAGEDDQAAETSSSSGSSGIGMVGPVGAAAGNLFSHNSYQHLRKKSEVVKAGQDGTMHHAAILGIAVTKEMPGFVHWNWPLIRKCTFFAFLALIVAMVGIVIAMIATLPKFCNPSAAWYKGSVFYEVFPASFQDTNEDGLGDIRGLIGRAEYFKALGVGAVRLNSIFPSKHYPDHFQEVTSLMDVDEVLGKVEDIQKLAATLHERNISLVLDLPIYPFLHRLSPTTIDLGRLPNRTDGDMVTSEFLRLSRSVEARSEGTVVSDVLRFWLTKTGVDGFYVKGLEHFADDPLLVENVKEWKYLLGPQRILIVGQKLVERLPERAVHDVLSQVDLVDVYLDVSNGTDGIAKTVQDAIQGRVLRGEDHPWIHWSLGSVSERRMTSGLSPNATLAATIMELTLPGTPSIFYGDEISLEEAHDPTGEHGDSQHLHHLATMVWDGSQNQFTSRGSLPWLPRSASASLHHLDYVIEAIALRKRSPSIYLNAVVKEEKVLPNADVKSNQNEILVVQRWYPRRNSFATIANLGPKRVSLDLTAMFYSGEIVAGSSLKHERVYFDHFEINSLETIVVKLHK
;
A
#
# COMPACT_ATOMS: atom_id res chain seq x y z
N MET A 1 -13.13 60.27 42.19
CA MET A 1 -12.84 60.20 40.74
C MET A 1 -11.99 58.94 40.56
N ASN A 2 -12.57 57.74 40.68
CA ASN A 2 -13.48 57.04 39.78
C ASN A 2 -12.93 56.88 38.35
N HIS A 3 -12.82 55.60 37.96
CA HIS A 3 -12.57 55.04 36.62
C HIS A 3 -11.09 55.08 36.20
N LEU A 4 -10.34 53.97 36.13
CA LEU A 4 -10.68 52.61 35.72
C LEU A 4 -9.87 51.56 36.52
N GLN A 5 -10.57 50.62 37.14
CA GLN A 5 -10.03 49.34 37.60
C GLN A 5 -9.92 48.41 36.38
N ILE A 6 -8.72 47.90 36.08
CA ILE A 6 -8.58 46.70 35.27
C ILE A 6 -7.60 45.76 35.98
N SER A 7 -8.12 44.56 36.25
CA SER A 7 -7.56 43.45 37.02
C SER A 7 -6.39 42.76 36.32
N THR A 8 -5.45 42.24 37.10
CA THR A 8 -4.34 41.38 36.68
C THR A 8 -4.73 39.91 36.76
N ASP A 9 -5.59 39.45 35.86
CA ASP A 9 -5.93 38.02 35.70
C ASP A 9 -5.56 37.55 34.27
N PRO A 10 -4.74 36.50 34.11
CA PRO A 10 -4.24 36.05 32.80
C PRO A 10 -5.21 35.10 32.06
N THR A 11 -6.48 35.05 32.45
CA THR A 11 -7.46 34.07 31.94
C THR A 11 -8.40 34.62 30.85
N LEU A 12 -8.13 35.80 30.31
CA LEU A 12 -9.00 36.49 29.33
C LEU A 12 -8.34 36.88 28.00
N LEU A 13 -7.25 36.20 27.63
CA LEU A 13 -6.73 36.21 26.26
C LEU A 13 -6.72 34.78 25.73
N GLY A 14 -7.65 34.48 24.82
CA GLY A 14 -7.73 33.21 24.12
C GLY A 14 -6.46 32.93 23.33
N ALA A 15 -5.58 32.15 23.92
CA ALA A 15 -4.34 31.66 23.33
C ALA A 15 -4.23 30.15 23.58
N ASP A 16 -5.25 29.41 23.14
CA ASP A 16 -5.11 28.01 22.78
C ASP A 16 -5.18 27.94 21.25
N LEU A 17 -4.28 27.16 20.64
CA LEU A 17 -4.00 26.98 19.20
C LEU A 17 -2.72 27.67 18.69
N LEU A 18 -1.57 27.25 19.21
CA LEU A 18 -0.32 27.19 18.43
C LEU A 18 0.38 25.86 18.73
N PRO A 19 0.71 25.03 17.72
CA PRO A 19 1.47 23.82 17.95
C PRO A 19 2.95 24.16 18.23
N GLU A 20 3.52 23.51 19.25
CA GLU A 20 4.95 23.45 19.52
C GLU A 20 5.67 22.74 18.37
N SER A 21 6.11 23.49 17.37
CA SER A 21 6.98 22.96 16.31
C SER A 21 8.03 23.99 15.87
N LEU A 22 8.87 24.44 16.81
CA LEU A 22 9.96 25.39 16.51
C LEU A 22 11.30 25.02 17.16
N THR A 23 11.64 23.73 17.24
CA THR A 23 12.99 23.30 17.68
C THR A 23 13.66 22.23 16.82
N THR A 24 13.16 21.95 15.61
CA THR A 24 13.85 21.10 14.63
C THR A 24 14.18 21.90 13.38
N SER A 25 15.48 21.97 13.05
CA SER A 25 16.03 22.61 11.85
C SER A 25 15.34 22.13 10.56
N PRO A 26 14.93 23.02 9.65
CA PRO A 26 14.26 22.66 8.41
C PRO A 26 15.32 22.38 7.35
N SER A 27 15.87 21.16 7.34
CA SER A 27 16.72 20.67 6.26
C SER A 27 16.15 19.41 5.58
N VAL A 28 14.88 19.11 5.82
CA VAL A 28 14.15 18.01 5.16
C VAL A 28 13.03 18.59 4.30
N SER A 29 13.10 18.26 3.01
CA SER A 29 12.17 18.53 1.91
C SER A 29 10.72 18.83 2.32
N THR A 30 10.34 20.10 2.30
CA THR A 30 9.08 20.65 2.84
C THR A 30 7.93 20.75 1.82
N PHE A 31 7.83 19.85 0.84
CA PHE A 31 6.88 20.08 -0.27
C PHE A 31 5.64 19.19 -0.35
N LEU A 32 5.51 18.15 0.48
CA LEU A 32 4.26 17.39 0.64
C LEU A 32 4.18 16.86 2.09
N PRO A 33 2.99 16.68 2.69
CA PRO A 33 2.84 15.78 3.82
C PRO A 33 3.48 14.44 3.44
N GLU A 34 4.33 13.86 4.29
CA GLU A 34 5.09 12.63 3.97
C GLU A 34 4.18 11.44 3.58
N GLU A 35 2.93 11.48 4.05
CA GLU A 35 1.89 10.48 3.76
C GLU A 35 1.17 10.71 2.43
N ASP A 36 1.50 11.78 1.70
CA ASP A 36 0.96 12.13 0.37
C ASP A 36 2.03 12.11 -0.75
N ALA A 37 3.30 11.83 -0.43
CA ALA A 37 4.41 11.70 -1.38
C ALA A 37 4.17 10.70 -2.56
N SER A 38 4.19 11.19 -3.79
CA SER A 38 3.93 10.44 -5.04
C SER A 38 4.69 9.11 -5.23
N THR A 39 3.98 8.07 -5.72
CA THR A 39 4.53 6.81 -6.30
C THR A 39 5.06 6.97 -7.73
N CYS A 40 5.14 8.20 -8.25
CA CYS A 40 5.61 8.42 -9.61
C CYS A 40 7.04 7.87 -9.73
N LEU A 41 7.23 6.96 -10.68
CA LEU A 41 8.55 6.65 -11.21
C LEU A 41 9.21 7.99 -11.51
N LEU A 42 10.48 8.12 -11.13
CA LEU A 42 11.30 9.24 -11.58
C LEU A 42 11.01 9.42 -13.07
N LEU A 43 10.78 10.67 -13.49
CA LEU A 43 11.09 11.03 -14.87
C LEU A 43 12.45 10.37 -15.18
N PRO A 44 12.58 9.61 -16.28
CA PRO A 44 13.83 8.95 -16.62
C PRO A 44 14.91 9.98 -16.41
N GLU A 45 15.94 9.61 -15.62
CA GLU A 45 17.05 10.50 -15.30
C GLU A 45 17.30 11.37 -16.51
N THR A 46 17.00 12.67 -16.40
CA THR A 46 17.48 13.61 -17.41
C THR A 46 18.95 13.28 -17.52
N PRO A 47 19.49 12.93 -18.69
CA PRO A 47 20.85 12.46 -18.80
C PRO A 47 21.72 13.61 -18.33
N SER A 48 22.09 13.60 -17.06
CA SER A 48 23.13 14.44 -16.54
C SER A 48 24.36 13.89 -17.24
N PRO A 49 24.97 14.65 -18.17
CA PRO A 49 26.22 14.20 -18.77
C PRO A 49 27.18 13.96 -17.60
N PRO A 50 28.04 12.94 -17.67
CA PRO A 50 29.01 12.71 -16.61
C PRO A 50 29.77 14.01 -16.39
N LEU A 51 29.66 14.57 -15.18
CA LEU A 51 30.39 15.77 -14.78
C LEU A 51 31.85 15.38 -14.58
N ASP A 52 32.56 15.21 -15.69
CA ASP A 52 34.01 15.08 -15.70
C ASP A 52 34.57 16.50 -15.53
N PHE A 53 34.76 16.91 -14.28
CA PHE A 53 35.46 18.15 -13.94
C PHE A 53 36.94 18.00 -14.26
N SER A 54 37.29 18.11 -15.54
CA SER A 54 38.67 18.40 -15.94
C SER A 54 38.90 19.90 -15.75
N HIS A 55 39.65 20.24 -14.71
CA HIS A 55 40.13 21.60 -14.48
C HIS A 55 41.00 22.03 -15.68
N PRO A 56 40.82 23.23 -16.27
CA PRO A 56 41.53 23.65 -17.48
C PRO A 56 43.02 24.01 -17.25
N LEU A 57 43.66 23.49 -16.20
CA LEU A 57 45.07 23.70 -15.90
C LEU A 57 45.80 22.44 -15.39
N THR A 58 45.23 21.25 -15.56
CA THR A 58 46.01 20.01 -15.36
C THR A 58 46.80 19.72 -16.64
N PRO A 59 48.15 19.76 -16.63
CA PRO A 59 48.91 19.43 -17.82
C PRO A 59 48.74 17.94 -18.10
N SER A 60 48.12 17.63 -19.24
CA SER A 60 48.13 16.30 -19.84
C SER A 60 49.57 15.93 -20.20
N MET A 61 50.21 15.11 -19.38
CA MET A 61 51.43 14.40 -19.79
C MET A 61 51.03 13.35 -20.82
N GLY A 62 51.09 13.75 -22.08
CA GLY A 62 51.02 12.83 -23.21
C GLY A 62 52.22 11.91 -23.19
N ASN A 63 51.95 10.61 -23.31
CA ASN A 63 52.92 9.61 -23.72
C ASN A 63 53.50 10.02 -25.08
N ALA A 64 54.72 10.55 -25.07
CA ALA A 64 55.60 10.55 -26.22
C ALA A 64 56.86 9.79 -25.82
N THR A 65 57.03 8.66 -26.51
CA THR A 65 58.23 7.85 -26.56
C THR A 65 59.47 8.71 -26.84
N ASP A 66 60.46 8.69 -25.95
CA ASP A 66 61.84 8.58 -26.43
C ASP A 66 62.79 8.06 -25.36
N ASN A 67 63.76 7.28 -25.84
CA ASN A 67 64.75 6.53 -25.10
C ASN A 67 65.72 7.46 -24.35
N LEU A 68 66.19 7.02 -23.16
CA LEU A 68 67.60 7.06 -22.71
C LEU A 68 67.76 6.51 -21.27
N VAL A 69 68.14 5.23 -21.17
CA VAL A 69 69.32 4.69 -20.46
C VAL A 69 69.70 5.26 -19.06
N ARG A 70 69.64 4.35 -18.07
CA ARG A 70 70.56 4.04 -16.94
C ARG A 70 70.31 4.53 -15.49
N ASP A 71 70.38 3.49 -14.64
CA ASP A 71 71.08 3.34 -13.37
C ASP A 71 70.49 3.90 -12.06
N SER A 72 69.90 2.95 -11.31
CA SER A 72 70.18 2.58 -9.90
C SER A 72 70.50 3.65 -8.83
N VAL A 73 69.84 3.54 -7.68
CA VAL A 73 70.40 3.14 -6.36
C VAL A 73 69.44 3.54 -5.23
N ALA A 74 69.37 2.67 -4.22
CA ALA A 74 68.60 2.73 -2.99
C ALA A 74 68.98 3.90 -2.05
N GLY A 75 68.10 4.18 -1.07
CA GLY A 75 68.43 4.99 0.11
C GLY A 75 67.22 5.22 1.01
N GLU A 76 67.24 4.57 2.16
CA GLU A 76 66.31 4.65 3.29
C GLU A 76 66.25 6.05 3.93
N ASP A 77 65.11 6.42 4.52
CA ASP A 77 64.91 6.50 5.99
C ASP A 77 63.88 7.55 6.46
N ASP A 78 63.08 7.07 7.42
CA ASP A 78 62.53 7.71 8.62
C ASP A 78 61.38 8.75 8.63
N GLN A 79 60.25 8.23 9.14
CA GLN A 79 59.52 8.62 10.37
C GLN A 79 58.92 10.03 10.56
N ALA A 80 57.59 10.06 10.70
CA ALA A 80 56.80 10.57 11.85
C ALA A 80 55.33 10.70 11.37
N ALA A 81 54.43 9.78 11.74
CA ALA A 81 53.69 9.68 13.00
C ALA A 81 52.58 10.74 13.16
N GLU A 82 51.36 10.21 13.42
CA GLU A 82 50.18 10.87 14.02
C GLU A 82 49.32 11.79 13.13
N THR A 83 48.00 11.89 13.26
CA THR A 83 46.91 11.12 13.88
C THR A 83 45.60 11.77 13.38
N SER A 84 44.48 11.01 13.46
CA SER A 84 43.10 11.48 13.68
C SER A 84 42.43 12.57 12.79
N SER A 85 41.42 12.09 12.06
CA SER A 85 40.00 12.51 12.12
C SER A 85 39.65 13.96 12.50
N SER A 86 38.94 14.67 11.61
CA SER A 86 37.48 14.86 11.70
C SER A 86 36.98 16.04 10.87
N SER A 87 35.76 15.85 10.37
CA SER A 87 34.72 16.81 9.99
C SER A 87 34.95 18.32 10.22
N GLY A 88 34.65 19.10 9.18
CA GLY A 88 34.32 20.53 9.29
C GLY A 88 34.06 21.10 7.89
N SER A 89 32.81 21.25 7.46
CA SER A 89 32.11 22.54 7.50
C SER A 89 32.94 23.66 6.89
N SER A 90 32.77 23.88 5.58
CA SER A 90 33.25 25.07 4.87
C SER A 90 32.41 26.30 5.26
N GLY A 91 32.63 26.79 6.48
CA GLY A 91 32.44 28.19 6.81
C GLY A 91 33.63 28.97 6.25
N ILE A 92 33.42 29.73 5.19
CA ILE A 92 34.42 30.65 4.64
C ILE A 92 34.59 31.80 5.64
N GLY A 93 35.53 31.63 6.56
CA GLY A 93 36.14 32.69 7.35
C GLY A 93 37.57 32.91 6.87
N MET A 94 37.82 34.02 6.19
CA MET A 94 39.17 34.48 5.83
C MET A 94 39.55 35.64 6.75
N VAL A 95 40.42 35.37 7.72
CA VAL A 95 41.28 36.33 8.43
C VAL A 95 42.69 36.04 7.89
N GLY A 96 43.33 36.83 7.03
CA GLY A 96 43.84 38.21 7.10
C GLY A 96 45.06 38.28 6.12
N PRO A 97 45.89 39.34 6.02
CA PRO A 97 45.83 40.66 6.66
C PRO A 97 46.00 41.85 5.68
N VAL A 98 45.38 42.98 6.07
CA VAL A 98 45.88 44.38 6.06
C VAL A 98 46.75 44.87 4.89
N GLY A 99 46.21 45.82 4.12
CA GLY A 99 46.98 46.63 3.17
C GLY A 99 46.20 47.68 2.40
N ALA A 100 45.54 48.61 3.11
CA ALA A 100 45.20 49.97 2.67
C ALA A 100 44.78 50.22 1.19
N ALA A 101 43.51 50.02 0.85
CA ALA A 101 42.85 50.74 -0.26
C ALA A 101 41.30 50.62 -0.19
N ALA A 102 40.69 50.91 0.95
CA ALA A 102 39.23 50.97 1.06
C ALA A 102 38.83 52.19 1.90
N GLY A 103 38.70 53.32 1.23
CA GLY A 103 38.28 54.58 1.85
C GLY A 103 38.28 55.68 0.82
N ASN A 104 37.37 55.61 -0.16
CA ASN A 104 36.88 56.75 -0.95
C ASN A 104 35.80 56.35 -1.99
N LEU A 105 34.94 55.37 -1.68
CA LEU A 105 33.85 54.97 -2.59
C LEU A 105 32.48 55.57 -2.20
N PHE A 106 32.46 56.53 -1.27
CA PHE A 106 31.29 57.36 -0.98
C PHE A 106 31.72 58.81 -0.74
N SER A 107 31.96 59.55 -1.82
CA SER A 107 31.83 61.02 -1.78
C SER A 107 30.84 61.45 -2.86
N HIS A 108 29.65 61.83 -2.40
CA HIS A 108 28.70 62.60 -3.18
C HIS A 108 29.28 64.01 -3.42
N ASN A 109 28.94 64.58 -4.57
CA ASN A 109 29.22 65.93 -5.04
C ASN A 109 30.60 66.16 -5.66
N SER A 110 30.69 65.89 -6.97
CA SER A 110 31.57 66.63 -7.89
C SER A 110 31.02 66.53 -9.32
N TYR A 111 29.99 67.29 -9.64
CA TYR A 111 29.62 67.58 -11.03
C TYR A 111 30.73 68.42 -11.66
N GLN A 112 31.68 67.81 -12.37
CA GLN A 112 32.59 68.55 -13.24
C GLN A 112 31.92 68.81 -14.58
N HIS A 113 31.47 70.05 -14.76
CA HIS A 113 31.04 70.60 -16.03
C HIS A 113 32.16 70.48 -17.09
N LEU A 114 31.78 70.00 -18.27
CA LEU A 114 32.56 69.97 -19.51
C LEU A 114 33.27 71.31 -19.76
N ARG A 115 34.60 71.32 -19.68
CA ARG A 115 35.39 72.50 -20.05
C ARG A 115 35.51 72.61 -21.57
N LYS A 116 35.14 73.78 -22.07
CA LYS A 116 35.09 74.21 -23.47
C LYS A 116 36.46 74.11 -24.16
N LYS A 117 36.37 73.74 -25.43
CA LYS A 117 37.37 73.69 -26.50
C LYS A 117 38.11 75.02 -26.67
N SER A 118 39.39 75.08 -26.30
CA SER A 118 40.47 75.86 -26.95
C SER A 118 41.69 75.91 -26.04
N GLU A 119 42.76 75.20 -26.40
CA GLU A 119 44.13 75.73 -26.40
C GLU A 119 45.08 74.66 -26.92
N VAL A 120 45.64 74.94 -28.09
CA VAL A 120 46.79 74.25 -28.67
C VAL A 120 48.01 74.74 -27.89
N VAL A 121 48.61 73.88 -27.08
CA VAL A 121 49.92 74.16 -26.47
C VAL A 121 51.00 73.52 -27.34
N LYS A 122 51.81 74.40 -27.95
CA LYS A 122 53.03 74.10 -28.68
C LYS A 122 54.05 73.42 -27.76
N ALA A 123 54.76 72.45 -28.32
CA ALA A 123 55.92 71.82 -27.72
C ALA A 123 57.00 72.85 -27.34
N GLY A 124 57.46 72.76 -26.09
CA GLY A 124 58.66 73.42 -25.59
C GLY A 124 59.42 72.41 -24.74
N GLN A 125 60.68 72.19 -25.09
CA GLN A 125 61.69 71.41 -24.37
C GLN A 125 61.74 71.83 -22.90
N ASP A 126 61.55 70.88 -21.99
CA ASP A 126 62.60 70.47 -21.06
C ASP A 126 62.16 69.27 -20.22
N GLY A 127 63.14 68.45 -19.88
CA GLY A 127 62.97 67.10 -19.36
C GLY A 127 62.35 67.01 -17.96
N THR A 128 61.89 65.79 -17.67
CA THR A 128 61.35 65.24 -16.42
C THR A 128 59.85 65.44 -16.17
N MET A 129 59.04 64.44 -16.56
CA MET A 129 57.80 64.13 -15.85
C MET A 129 57.46 62.64 -15.88
N HIS A 130 57.12 62.17 -14.69
CA HIS A 130 56.47 60.91 -14.32
C HIS A 130 55.43 60.42 -15.34
N HIS A 131 55.56 59.16 -15.76
CA HIS A 131 54.46 58.45 -16.42
C HIS A 131 53.44 57.99 -15.38
N ALA A 132 52.54 58.88 -14.99
CA ALA A 132 51.23 58.47 -14.49
C ALA A 132 50.39 58.06 -15.70
N ALA A 133 50.35 56.76 -15.97
CA ALA A 133 49.53 56.18 -17.03
C ALA A 133 48.04 56.28 -16.65
N ILE A 134 47.42 57.41 -16.97
CA ILE A 134 45.97 57.51 -17.06
C ILE A 134 45.60 56.83 -18.38
N LEU A 135 45.03 55.63 -18.29
CA LEU A 135 44.37 54.91 -19.40
C LEU A 135 43.08 55.65 -19.80
N GLY A 136 43.23 56.87 -20.32
CA GLY A 136 42.20 57.56 -21.06
C GLY A 136 42.29 57.06 -22.50
N ILE A 137 41.35 56.20 -22.91
CA ILE A 137 41.18 55.87 -24.33
C ILE A 137 40.79 57.18 -25.02
N ALA A 138 41.77 57.84 -25.62
CA ALA A 138 41.55 59.01 -26.45
C ALA A 138 40.75 58.56 -27.68
N VAL A 139 39.59 59.20 -27.90
CA VAL A 139 38.72 58.93 -29.05
C VAL A 139 39.44 59.35 -30.33
N THR A 140 40.12 58.40 -30.97
CA THR A 140 40.70 58.56 -32.30
C THR A 140 39.71 58.09 -33.37
N LYS A 141 39.87 58.60 -34.59
CA LYS A 141 38.92 58.47 -35.72
C LYS A 141 38.85 57.07 -36.35
N GLU A 142 39.50 56.07 -35.75
CA GLU A 142 39.52 54.68 -36.22
C GLU A 142 39.19 53.71 -35.09
N MET A 143 38.02 53.91 -34.48
CA MET A 143 37.42 52.93 -33.58
C MET A 143 36.43 52.06 -34.36
N PRO A 144 36.31 50.76 -34.08
CA PRO A 144 35.40 49.89 -34.80
C PRO A 144 33.94 50.35 -34.58
N GLY A 145 33.07 50.13 -35.56
CA GLY A 145 31.72 50.69 -35.62
C GLY A 145 30.79 50.44 -34.42
N PHE A 146 31.18 49.59 -33.46
CA PHE A 146 30.48 49.40 -32.19
C PHE A 146 30.54 50.62 -31.25
N VAL A 147 31.54 51.50 -31.38
CA VAL A 147 31.63 52.70 -30.51
C VAL A 147 30.54 53.73 -30.83
N HIS A 148 30.03 53.74 -32.05
CA HIS A 148 28.94 54.64 -32.50
C HIS A 148 27.54 54.10 -32.23
N TRP A 149 27.42 52.91 -31.65
CA TRP A 149 26.12 52.37 -31.27
C TRP A 149 25.51 53.18 -30.14
N ASN A 150 24.18 53.19 -30.11
CA ASN A 150 23.43 53.84 -29.04
C ASN A 150 23.50 52.96 -27.76
N TRP A 151 24.68 52.92 -27.13
CA TRP A 151 24.97 52.15 -25.91
C TRP A 151 23.94 52.38 -24.78
N PRO A 152 23.40 53.58 -24.56
CA PRO A 152 22.31 53.79 -23.62
C PRO A 152 21.02 53.05 -23.98
N LEU A 153 20.70 52.92 -25.27
CA LEU A 153 19.55 52.16 -25.76
C LEU A 153 19.79 50.65 -25.61
N ILE A 154 20.98 50.17 -26.02
CA ILE A 154 21.36 48.76 -25.89
C ILE A 154 21.31 48.30 -24.44
N ARG A 155 21.85 49.10 -23.50
CA ARG A 155 21.81 48.78 -22.06
C ARG A 155 20.39 48.68 -21.51
N LYS A 156 19.47 49.52 -21.97
CA LYS A 156 18.05 49.44 -21.56
C LYS A 156 17.41 48.20 -22.14
N CYS A 157 17.63 47.91 -23.42
CA CYS A 157 17.10 46.72 -24.09
C CYS A 157 17.61 45.42 -23.45
N THR A 158 18.91 45.32 -23.13
CA THR A 158 19.47 44.13 -22.47
C THR A 158 18.98 43.98 -21.03
N PHE A 159 18.80 45.07 -20.29
CA PHE A 159 18.22 45.04 -18.94
C PHE A 159 16.77 44.54 -18.96
N PHE A 160 15.92 45.06 -19.86
CA PHE A 160 14.53 44.61 -19.98
C PHE A 160 14.44 43.18 -20.53
N ALA A 161 15.32 42.77 -21.43
CA ALA A 161 15.39 41.38 -21.91
C ALA A 161 15.79 40.41 -20.78
N PHE A 162 16.76 40.79 -19.94
CA PHE A 162 17.15 40.00 -18.77
C PHE A 162 16.02 39.90 -17.74
N LEU A 163 15.32 41.02 -17.47
CA LEU A 163 14.17 41.03 -16.57
C LEU A 163 13.03 40.15 -17.10
N ALA A 164 12.74 40.21 -18.41
CA ALA A 164 11.74 39.37 -19.05
C ALA A 164 12.11 37.87 -18.97
N LEU A 165 13.40 37.53 -19.11
CA LEU A 165 13.88 36.16 -18.97
C LEU A 165 13.70 35.63 -17.55
N ILE A 166 13.99 36.44 -16.54
CA ILE A 166 13.73 36.06 -15.14
C ILE A 166 12.23 35.81 -14.90
N VAL A 167 11.37 36.70 -15.39
CA VAL A 167 9.91 36.53 -15.27
C VAL A 167 9.44 35.26 -15.99
N ALA A 168 9.99 34.97 -17.17
CA ALA A 168 9.67 33.74 -17.91
C ALA A 168 10.13 32.48 -17.16
N MET A 169 11.33 32.47 -16.60
CA MET A 169 11.84 31.35 -15.78
C MET A 169 10.98 31.12 -14.55
N VAL A 170 10.60 32.18 -13.84
CA VAL A 170 9.69 32.08 -12.69
C VAL A 170 8.32 31.56 -13.12
N GLY A 171 7.79 32.03 -14.26
CA GLY A 171 6.55 31.54 -14.83
C GLY A 171 6.58 30.05 -15.17
N ILE A 172 7.69 29.56 -15.75
CA ILE A 172 7.90 28.13 -16.05
C ILE A 172 7.94 27.30 -14.77
N VAL A 173 8.65 27.77 -13.73
CA VAL A 173 8.71 27.07 -12.44
C VAL A 173 7.34 27.00 -11.77
N ILE A 174 6.58 28.10 -11.77
CA ILE A 174 5.21 28.12 -11.23
C ILE A 174 4.30 27.19 -12.02
N ALA A 175 4.38 27.20 -13.35
CA ALA A 175 3.62 26.31 -14.21
C ALA A 175 3.98 24.84 -13.94
N MET A 176 5.27 24.52 -13.83
CA MET A 176 5.75 23.18 -13.50
C MET A 176 5.20 22.72 -12.15
N ILE A 177 5.32 23.53 -11.10
CA ILE A 177 4.78 23.23 -9.76
C ILE A 177 3.25 23.04 -9.80
N ALA A 178 2.53 23.86 -10.56
CA ALA A 178 1.08 23.75 -10.70
C ALA A 178 0.64 22.51 -11.50
N THR A 179 1.46 22.05 -12.45
CA THR A 179 1.19 20.86 -13.26
C THR A 179 1.61 19.55 -12.61
N LEU A 180 2.39 19.59 -11.53
CA LEU A 180 2.79 18.38 -10.81
C LEU A 180 1.56 17.77 -10.12
N PRO A 181 1.26 16.48 -10.36
CA PRO A 181 0.19 15.81 -9.64
C PRO A 181 0.51 15.77 -8.14
N LYS A 182 -0.43 16.26 -7.32
CA LYS A 182 -0.29 16.26 -5.85
C LYS A 182 -0.26 14.85 -5.25
N PHE A 183 -0.87 13.88 -5.96
CA PHE A 183 -0.89 12.47 -5.60
C PHE A 183 -0.59 11.65 -6.84
N CYS A 184 0.51 10.90 -6.82
CA CYS A 184 0.63 9.72 -7.69
C CYS A 184 0.36 8.53 -6.79
N ASN A 185 -0.83 7.96 -6.83
CA ASN A 185 -1.06 6.60 -6.40
C ASN A 185 -1.25 5.78 -7.68
N PRO A 186 -0.70 4.56 -7.78
CA PRO A 186 -1.01 3.71 -8.92
C PRO A 186 -2.53 3.49 -8.96
N SER A 187 -3.13 3.48 -10.15
CA SER A 187 -4.54 3.14 -10.29
C SER A 187 -4.74 1.71 -9.79
N ALA A 188 -5.28 1.58 -8.58
CA ALA A 188 -5.56 0.32 -7.95
C ALA A 188 -7.03 -0.04 -8.21
N ALA A 189 -7.29 -1.31 -8.54
CA ALA A 189 -8.65 -1.82 -8.57
C ALA A 189 -9.28 -1.72 -7.17
N TRP A 190 -10.61 -1.66 -7.09
CA TRP A 190 -11.34 -1.40 -5.84
C TRP A 190 -11.01 -2.41 -4.73
N TYR A 191 -10.68 -3.65 -5.09
CA TYR A 191 -10.35 -4.73 -4.17
C TYR A 191 -8.90 -4.69 -3.64
N LYS A 192 -8.00 -3.92 -4.28
CA LYS A 192 -6.58 -3.86 -3.91
C LYS A 192 -6.38 -2.92 -2.73
N GLY A 193 -6.20 -3.48 -1.54
CA GLY A 193 -5.97 -2.73 -0.30
C GLY A 193 -7.21 -2.41 0.52
N SER A 194 -8.39 -2.69 0.01
CA SER A 194 -9.63 -2.77 0.79
C SER A 194 -9.60 -3.95 1.76
N VAL A 195 -10.49 -3.92 2.76
CA VAL A 195 -10.72 -5.02 3.71
C VAL A 195 -12.07 -5.66 3.36
N PHE A 196 -12.09 -6.98 3.33
CA PHE A 196 -13.31 -7.76 3.09
C PHE A 196 -13.91 -8.17 4.44
N TYR A 197 -15.24 -8.20 4.50
CA TYR A 197 -15.97 -8.64 5.68
C TYR A 197 -16.82 -9.85 5.32
N GLU A 198 -16.47 -10.99 5.88
CA GLU A 198 -17.10 -12.27 5.62
C GLU A 198 -18.24 -12.51 6.61
N VAL A 199 -19.45 -12.71 6.09
CA VAL A 199 -20.66 -12.83 6.90
C VAL A 199 -21.36 -14.15 6.64
N PHE A 200 -21.74 -14.82 7.73
CA PHE A 200 -22.71 -15.90 7.71
C PHE A 200 -24.11 -15.33 8.05
N PRO A 201 -25.03 -15.20 7.07
CA PRO A 201 -26.27 -14.45 7.25
C PRO A 201 -27.14 -14.95 8.41
N ALA A 202 -27.25 -16.28 8.58
CA ALA A 202 -28.11 -16.90 9.58
C ALA A 202 -27.73 -16.57 11.04
N SER A 203 -26.50 -16.13 11.29
CA SER A 203 -26.03 -15.77 12.65
C SER A 203 -25.80 -14.27 12.83
N PHE A 204 -26.14 -13.43 11.85
CA PHE A 204 -25.80 -12.00 11.91
C PHE A 204 -26.88 -11.11 12.53
N GLN A 205 -28.09 -11.11 11.97
CA GLN A 205 -29.21 -10.31 12.50
C GLN A 205 -30.54 -10.88 12.02
N ASP A 206 -31.44 -11.17 12.95
CA ASP A 206 -32.84 -11.55 12.69
C ASP A 206 -33.71 -10.28 12.61
N THR A 207 -34.65 -10.25 11.65
CA THR A 207 -35.69 -9.20 11.54
C THR A 207 -37.13 -9.70 11.52
N ASN A 208 -37.37 -11.01 11.37
CA ASN A 208 -38.70 -11.62 11.27
C ASN A 208 -39.11 -12.37 12.56
N GLU A 209 -38.25 -12.36 13.58
CA GLU A 209 -38.45 -12.99 14.89
C GLU A 209 -38.52 -14.52 14.84
N ASP A 210 -37.94 -15.17 13.83
CA ASP A 210 -37.88 -16.63 13.74
C ASP A 210 -36.65 -17.25 14.44
N GLY A 211 -35.74 -16.42 14.95
CA GLY A 211 -34.51 -16.85 15.62
C GLY A 211 -33.33 -17.12 14.68
N LEU A 212 -33.50 -16.92 13.37
CA LEU A 212 -32.49 -17.04 12.33
C LEU A 212 -32.26 -15.67 11.67
N GLY A 213 -31.01 -15.41 11.30
CA GLY A 213 -30.65 -14.17 10.62
C GLY A 213 -31.10 -14.15 9.16
N ASP A 214 -31.51 -12.98 8.67
CA ASP A 214 -32.02 -12.81 7.31
C ASP A 214 -31.29 -11.71 6.51
N ILE A 215 -31.48 -11.71 5.19
CA ILE A 215 -30.83 -10.71 4.32
C ILE A 215 -31.31 -9.28 4.64
N ARG A 216 -32.53 -9.13 5.16
CA ARG A 216 -33.05 -7.81 5.58
C ARG A 216 -32.35 -7.30 6.83
N GLY A 217 -31.95 -8.18 7.73
CA GLY A 217 -31.07 -7.86 8.85
C GLY A 217 -29.74 -7.29 8.39
N LEU A 218 -29.14 -7.87 7.35
CA LEU A 218 -27.91 -7.33 6.74
C LEU A 218 -28.13 -5.92 6.16
N ILE A 219 -29.25 -5.69 5.48
CA ILE A 219 -29.61 -4.36 4.96
C ILE A 219 -29.74 -3.35 6.10
N GLY A 220 -30.41 -3.71 7.19
CA GLY A 220 -30.58 -2.86 8.37
C GLY A 220 -29.25 -2.50 9.05
N ARG A 221 -28.25 -3.36 8.92
CA ARG A 221 -26.89 -3.16 9.46
C ARG A 221 -25.90 -2.60 8.43
N ALA A 222 -26.33 -2.13 7.26
CA ALA A 222 -25.42 -1.58 6.25
C ALA A 222 -24.54 -0.41 6.77
N GLU A 223 -25.03 0.36 7.75
CA GLU A 223 -24.25 1.44 8.36
C GLU A 223 -23.10 0.91 9.23
N TYR A 224 -23.23 -0.29 9.80
CA TYR A 224 -22.16 -0.95 10.55
C TYR A 224 -20.94 -1.24 9.67
N PHE A 225 -21.16 -1.82 8.48
CA PHE A 225 -20.06 -2.09 7.53
C PHE A 225 -19.33 -0.80 7.11
N LYS A 226 -20.09 0.27 6.89
CA LYS A 226 -19.51 1.58 6.56
C LYS A 226 -18.72 2.17 7.72
N ALA A 227 -19.20 2.06 8.95
CA ALA A 227 -18.49 2.50 10.15
C ALA A 227 -17.20 1.70 10.38
N LEU A 228 -17.21 0.39 10.09
CA LEU A 228 -16.03 -0.48 10.13
C LEU A 228 -14.99 -0.09 9.07
N GLY A 229 -15.42 0.53 7.96
CA GLY A 229 -14.53 0.99 6.90
C GLY A 229 -14.17 -0.08 5.87
N VAL A 230 -14.96 -1.15 5.77
CA VAL A 230 -14.74 -2.27 4.84
C VAL A 230 -15.05 -1.86 3.40
N GLY A 231 -14.35 -2.46 2.45
CA GLY A 231 -14.56 -2.20 1.02
C GLY A 231 -15.46 -3.22 0.32
N ALA A 232 -15.62 -4.41 0.90
CA ALA A 232 -16.48 -5.45 0.37
C ALA A 232 -17.12 -6.27 1.49
N VAL A 233 -18.33 -6.77 1.24
CA VAL A 233 -19.01 -7.77 2.07
C VAL A 233 -19.09 -9.08 1.28
N ARG A 234 -18.57 -10.16 1.86
CA ARG A 234 -18.64 -11.52 1.32
C ARG A 234 -19.72 -12.30 2.04
N LEU A 235 -20.71 -12.79 1.30
CA LEU A 235 -21.78 -13.61 1.86
C LEU A 235 -21.49 -15.09 1.68
N ASN A 236 -21.61 -15.82 2.79
CA ASN A 236 -21.40 -17.26 2.80
C ASN A 236 -22.73 -18.01 2.78
N SER A 237 -22.76 -19.12 2.04
CA SER A 237 -23.79 -20.15 2.13
C SER A 237 -25.23 -19.59 2.12
N ILE A 238 -25.58 -18.84 1.07
CA ILE A 238 -26.93 -18.27 0.88
C ILE A 238 -27.91 -19.19 0.13
N PHE A 239 -27.39 -20.30 -0.39
CA PHE A 239 -28.13 -21.19 -1.28
C PHE A 239 -28.98 -22.18 -0.49
N PRO A 240 -30.12 -22.61 -1.06
CA PRO A 240 -31.02 -23.54 -0.39
C PRO A 240 -30.35 -24.89 -0.13
N SER A 241 -30.42 -25.35 1.11
CA SER A 241 -30.01 -26.70 1.51
C SER A 241 -31.20 -27.48 2.08
N LYS A 242 -31.08 -28.81 2.17
CA LYS A 242 -32.18 -29.65 2.67
C LYS A 242 -32.57 -29.33 4.11
N HIS A 243 -31.58 -28.95 4.92
CA HIS A 243 -31.74 -28.55 6.32
C HIS A 243 -30.86 -27.33 6.58
N TYR A 244 -31.34 -26.15 6.22
CA TYR A 244 -30.66 -24.89 6.50
C TYR A 244 -31.00 -24.41 7.92
N PRO A 245 -30.04 -23.90 8.71
CA PRO A 245 -28.60 -23.73 8.45
C PRO A 245 -27.73 -24.96 8.79
N ASP A 246 -28.26 -26.01 9.42
CA ASP A 246 -27.47 -27.12 9.98
C ASP A 246 -26.57 -27.84 8.96
N HIS A 247 -27.06 -28.01 7.74
CA HIS A 247 -26.38 -28.67 6.63
C HIS A 247 -26.22 -27.72 5.45
N PHE A 248 -25.72 -26.50 5.70
CA PHE A 248 -25.51 -25.49 4.66
C PHE A 248 -24.56 -25.91 3.53
N GLN A 249 -23.75 -26.96 3.72
CA GLN A 249 -22.84 -27.50 2.71
C GLN A 249 -23.55 -28.33 1.63
N GLU A 250 -24.72 -28.90 1.94
CA GLU A 250 -25.50 -29.76 1.04
C GLU A 250 -26.48 -28.92 0.19
N VAL A 251 -25.93 -28.17 -0.76
CA VAL A 251 -26.70 -27.24 -1.59
C VAL A 251 -27.56 -27.99 -2.62
N THR A 252 -28.81 -27.55 -2.78
CA THR A 252 -29.80 -28.13 -3.71
C THR A 252 -29.91 -27.36 -5.04
N SER A 253 -29.79 -26.03 -4.99
CA SER A 253 -29.85 -25.13 -6.15
C SER A 253 -28.85 -23.99 -5.97
N LEU A 254 -28.13 -23.62 -7.03
CA LEU A 254 -27.21 -22.46 -7.04
C LEU A 254 -27.84 -21.20 -7.67
N MET A 255 -29.10 -21.26 -8.10
CA MET A 255 -29.80 -20.15 -8.72
C MET A 255 -30.82 -19.49 -7.78
N ASP A 256 -31.13 -20.12 -6.66
CA ASP A 256 -32.11 -19.65 -5.70
C ASP A 256 -31.45 -19.29 -4.37
N VAL A 257 -32.18 -18.55 -3.54
CA VAL A 257 -31.80 -18.21 -2.16
C VAL A 257 -32.64 -19.10 -1.24
N ASP A 258 -32.07 -19.52 -0.11
CA ASP A 258 -32.82 -20.27 0.90
C ASP A 258 -34.04 -19.47 1.40
N GLU A 259 -35.19 -20.14 1.55
CA GLU A 259 -36.45 -19.51 1.93
C GLU A 259 -36.40 -18.85 3.31
N VAL A 260 -35.55 -19.37 4.21
CA VAL A 260 -35.32 -18.81 5.57
C VAL A 260 -34.64 -17.45 5.46
N LEU A 261 -33.63 -17.32 4.60
CA LEU A 261 -32.86 -16.08 4.46
C LEU A 261 -33.62 -14.99 3.70
N GLY A 262 -34.52 -15.39 2.79
CA GLY A 262 -35.38 -14.50 2.04
C GLY A 262 -35.43 -14.83 0.55
N LYS A 263 -35.47 -13.78 -0.30
CA LYS A 263 -35.61 -13.91 -1.75
C LYS A 263 -34.43 -13.27 -2.49
N VAL A 264 -34.25 -13.65 -3.76
CA VAL A 264 -33.27 -13.04 -4.68
C VAL A 264 -33.44 -11.51 -4.76
N GLU A 265 -34.68 -11.00 -4.68
CA GLU A 265 -34.98 -9.57 -4.65
C GLU A 265 -34.38 -8.83 -3.45
N ASP A 266 -34.29 -9.50 -2.30
CA ASP A 266 -33.71 -8.91 -1.09
C ASP A 266 -32.18 -8.80 -1.23
N ILE A 267 -31.53 -9.72 -1.94
CA ILE A 267 -30.10 -9.58 -2.32
C ILE A 267 -29.88 -8.40 -3.25
N GLN A 268 -30.77 -8.17 -4.21
CA GLN A 268 -30.68 -7.01 -5.10
C GLN A 268 -30.77 -5.69 -4.31
N LYS A 269 -31.67 -5.62 -3.31
CA LYS A 269 -31.76 -4.46 -2.41
C LYS A 269 -30.51 -4.31 -1.55
N LEU A 270 -29.94 -5.41 -1.06
CA LEU A 270 -28.69 -5.40 -0.31
C LEU A 270 -27.54 -4.85 -1.16
N ALA A 271 -27.36 -5.36 -2.38
CA ALA A 271 -26.34 -4.87 -3.31
C ALA A 271 -26.47 -3.37 -3.55
N ALA A 272 -27.68 -2.88 -3.86
CA ALA A 272 -27.93 -1.45 -4.04
C ALA A 272 -27.58 -0.62 -2.79
N THR A 273 -27.97 -1.07 -1.61
CA THR A 273 -27.73 -0.38 -0.33
C THR A 273 -26.23 -0.32 0.02
N LEU A 274 -25.48 -1.37 -0.33
CA LEU A 274 -24.02 -1.43 -0.16
C LEU A 274 -23.31 -0.55 -1.19
N HIS A 275 -23.74 -0.57 -2.46
CA HIS A 275 -23.19 0.27 -3.53
C HIS A 275 -23.35 1.76 -3.24
N GLU A 276 -24.48 2.19 -2.68
CA GLU A 276 -24.69 3.57 -2.20
C GLU A 276 -23.63 4.02 -1.17
N ARG A 277 -23.02 3.06 -0.47
CA ARG A 277 -21.99 3.29 0.54
C ARG A 277 -20.57 3.01 0.04
N ASN A 278 -20.38 2.77 -1.27
CA ASN A 278 -19.13 2.33 -1.89
C ASN A 278 -18.58 1.00 -1.32
N ILE A 279 -19.48 0.07 -0.99
CA ILE A 279 -19.14 -1.28 -0.54
C ILE A 279 -19.58 -2.26 -1.62
N SER A 280 -18.67 -3.12 -2.06
CA SER A 280 -18.94 -4.14 -3.06
C SER A 280 -19.52 -5.41 -2.43
N LEU A 281 -20.35 -6.14 -3.19
CA LEU A 281 -20.95 -7.41 -2.74
C LEU A 281 -20.28 -8.59 -3.45
N VAL A 282 -19.76 -9.54 -2.67
CA VAL A 282 -19.14 -10.77 -3.14
C VAL A 282 -19.95 -11.97 -2.66
N LEU A 283 -20.17 -12.96 -3.54
CA LEU A 283 -20.86 -14.18 -3.19
C LEU A 283 -19.91 -15.38 -3.20
N ASP A 284 -20.00 -16.21 -2.17
CA ASP A 284 -19.41 -17.54 -2.19
C ASP A 284 -20.22 -18.45 -3.10
N LEU A 285 -19.56 -19.20 -3.97
CA LEU A 285 -20.16 -20.20 -4.86
C LEU A 285 -19.56 -21.58 -4.55
N PRO A 286 -20.27 -22.43 -3.78
CA PRO A 286 -19.81 -23.78 -3.47
C PRO A 286 -20.05 -24.69 -4.68
N ILE A 287 -18.98 -25.04 -5.40
CA ILE A 287 -19.06 -25.98 -6.52
C ILE A 287 -19.05 -27.42 -6.02
N TYR A 288 -18.29 -27.72 -4.97
CA TYR A 288 -18.25 -29.03 -4.33
C TYR A 288 -18.99 -28.97 -2.99
N PRO A 289 -19.84 -29.95 -2.65
CA PRO A 289 -20.12 -31.22 -3.32
C PRO A 289 -21.20 -31.18 -4.44
N PHE A 290 -21.74 -30.01 -4.78
CA PHE A 290 -22.86 -29.86 -5.72
C PHE A 290 -22.58 -30.47 -7.11
N LEU A 291 -21.36 -30.27 -7.65
CA LEU A 291 -20.89 -30.89 -8.88
C LEU A 291 -19.88 -32.00 -8.58
N HIS A 292 -19.93 -33.07 -9.37
CA HIS A 292 -18.93 -34.15 -9.34
C HIS A 292 -17.92 -34.06 -10.51
N ARG A 293 -18.28 -33.37 -11.60
CA ARG A 293 -17.40 -33.05 -12.75
C ARG A 293 -17.76 -31.67 -13.29
N LEU A 294 -16.78 -30.92 -13.79
CA LEU A 294 -17.03 -29.64 -14.47
C LEU A 294 -17.50 -29.84 -15.91
N SER A 295 -17.06 -30.94 -16.54
CA SER A 295 -17.56 -31.36 -17.87
C SER A 295 -19.02 -31.81 -17.82
N PRO A 296 -19.85 -31.45 -18.82
CA PRO A 296 -21.13 -32.11 -19.02
C PRO A 296 -20.92 -33.61 -19.30
N THR A 297 -21.87 -34.45 -18.86
CA THR A 297 -21.85 -35.92 -19.00
C THR A 297 -21.89 -36.42 -20.45
N THR A 298 -22.06 -35.51 -21.42
CA THR A 298 -22.17 -35.81 -22.85
C THR A 298 -20.81 -35.98 -23.55
N ILE A 299 -19.70 -35.62 -22.89
CA ILE A 299 -18.34 -35.81 -23.43
C ILE A 299 -17.79 -37.14 -22.91
N ASP A 300 -17.98 -38.20 -23.70
CA ASP A 300 -17.47 -39.52 -23.40
C ASP A 300 -15.97 -39.61 -23.75
N LEU A 301 -15.10 -39.14 -22.84
CA LEU A 301 -13.64 -39.17 -22.97
C LEU A 301 -13.07 -40.60 -23.17
N GLY A 302 -13.85 -41.65 -22.89
CA GLY A 302 -13.48 -43.05 -23.14
C GLY A 302 -13.54 -43.47 -24.61
N ARG A 303 -14.04 -42.61 -25.51
CA ARG A 303 -14.12 -42.86 -26.96
C ARG A 303 -13.03 -42.16 -27.78
N LEU A 304 -12.05 -41.54 -27.12
CA LEU A 304 -10.85 -41.06 -27.81
C LEU A 304 -10.04 -42.28 -28.25
N PRO A 305 -9.73 -42.44 -29.56
CA PRO A 305 -8.94 -43.57 -30.02
C PRO A 305 -7.57 -43.55 -29.36
N ASN A 306 -7.12 -44.73 -28.94
CA ASN A 306 -5.85 -44.92 -28.26
C ASN A 306 -4.71 -44.35 -29.12
N ARG A 307 -4.00 -43.39 -28.56
CA ARG A 307 -3.01 -42.53 -29.20
C ARG A 307 -1.82 -43.33 -29.74
N THR A 308 -1.55 -43.22 -31.04
CA THR A 308 -0.20 -43.41 -31.60
C THR A 308 0.35 -42.05 -31.99
N ASP A 309 1.58 -41.76 -31.55
CA ASP A 309 2.31 -40.52 -31.80
C ASP A 309 2.36 -40.18 -33.29
N GLY A 310 2.10 -38.92 -33.64
CA GLY A 310 2.35 -38.46 -35.01
C GLY A 310 1.62 -37.17 -35.37
N ASP A 311 0.33 -37.26 -35.70
CA ASP A 311 -0.25 -36.25 -36.59
C ASP A 311 -1.59 -35.66 -36.11
N MET A 312 -1.64 -34.33 -36.19
CA MET A 312 -2.84 -33.50 -36.41
C MET A 312 -3.77 -33.20 -35.22
N VAL A 313 -3.20 -32.66 -34.14
CA VAL A 313 -3.91 -32.04 -32.99
C VAL A 313 -4.89 -30.92 -33.40
N THR A 314 -4.69 -30.27 -34.55
CA THR A 314 -5.45 -29.08 -34.91
C THR A 314 -6.78 -29.35 -35.60
N SER A 315 -6.94 -30.45 -36.35
CA SER A 315 -8.13 -30.59 -37.22
C SER A 315 -9.34 -31.24 -36.53
N GLU A 316 -9.11 -32.10 -35.53
CA GLU A 316 -10.19 -32.86 -34.88
C GLU A 316 -10.73 -32.13 -33.64
N PHE A 317 -9.87 -31.41 -32.90
CA PHE A 317 -10.31 -30.42 -31.91
C PHE A 317 -11.08 -29.26 -32.56
N LEU A 318 -10.64 -28.78 -33.74
CA LEU A 318 -11.41 -27.81 -34.54
C LEU A 318 -12.73 -28.39 -35.08
N ARG A 319 -12.83 -29.72 -35.28
CA ARG A 319 -14.08 -30.40 -35.66
C ARG A 319 -15.01 -30.62 -34.47
N LEU A 320 -14.48 -30.93 -33.29
CA LEU A 320 -15.24 -31.02 -32.05
C LEU A 320 -15.79 -29.64 -31.66
N SER A 321 -14.97 -28.59 -31.72
CA SER A 321 -15.44 -27.20 -31.56
C SER A 321 -16.44 -26.79 -32.65
N ARG A 322 -16.29 -27.23 -33.91
CA ARG A 322 -17.32 -27.04 -34.95
C ARG A 322 -18.60 -27.85 -34.75
N SER A 323 -18.54 -29.02 -34.12
CA SER A 323 -19.74 -29.77 -33.75
C SER A 323 -20.46 -29.19 -32.52
N VAL A 324 -19.74 -28.37 -31.75
CA VAL A 324 -20.24 -27.54 -30.65
C VAL A 324 -20.87 -26.22 -31.14
N GLU A 325 -20.60 -25.78 -32.38
CA GLU A 325 -21.17 -24.55 -32.98
C GLU A 325 -22.71 -24.57 -33.20
N ALA A 326 -23.46 -25.54 -32.68
CA ALA A 326 -24.90 -25.65 -32.90
C ALA A 326 -25.78 -25.85 -31.64
N ARG A 327 -25.26 -25.72 -30.41
CA ARG A 327 -26.12 -25.60 -29.21
C ARG A 327 -25.56 -24.63 -28.18
N SER A 328 -26.33 -23.57 -27.93
CA SER A 328 -26.16 -22.68 -26.78
C SER A 328 -26.55 -23.39 -25.48
N GLU A 329 -25.71 -24.26 -24.97
CA GLU A 329 -25.83 -24.75 -23.59
C GLU A 329 -24.49 -24.47 -22.92
N GLY A 330 -24.43 -23.43 -22.10
CA GLY A 330 -23.25 -23.09 -21.31
C GLY A 330 -22.99 -24.17 -20.25
N THR A 331 -21.81 -24.13 -19.62
CA THR A 331 -21.61 -24.95 -18.42
C THR A 331 -22.57 -24.50 -17.32
N VAL A 332 -22.96 -25.42 -16.43
CA VAL A 332 -23.89 -25.13 -15.32
C VAL A 332 -23.41 -23.92 -14.50
N VAL A 333 -22.10 -23.81 -14.27
CA VAL A 333 -21.49 -22.70 -13.54
C VAL A 333 -21.58 -21.40 -14.34
N SER A 334 -21.33 -21.41 -15.64
CA SER A 334 -21.48 -20.22 -16.50
C SER A 334 -22.91 -19.66 -16.49
N ASP A 335 -23.92 -20.54 -16.45
CA ASP A 335 -25.32 -20.12 -16.39
C ASP A 335 -25.68 -19.54 -15.02
N VAL A 336 -25.17 -20.12 -13.93
CA VAL A 336 -25.29 -19.58 -12.57
C VAL A 336 -24.64 -18.20 -12.49
N LEU A 337 -23.41 -18.04 -12.99
CA LEU A 337 -22.74 -16.74 -13.02
C LEU A 337 -23.59 -15.72 -13.78
N ARG A 338 -24.08 -16.06 -14.98
CA ARG A 338 -24.92 -15.15 -15.78
C ARG A 338 -26.20 -14.73 -15.03
N PHE A 339 -26.82 -15.65 -14.29
CA PHE A 339 -28.00 -15.37 -13.48
C PHE A 339 -27.72 -14.29 -12.42
N TRP A 340 -26.69 -14.49 -11.59
CA TRP A 340 -26.32 -13.56 -10.52
C TRP A 340 -25.78 -12.23 -11.07
N LEU A 341 -25.04 -12.27 -12.18
CA LEU A 341 -24.52 -11.07 -12.82
C LEU A 341 -25.62 -10.13 -13.35
N THR A 342 -26.70 -10.72 -13.88
CA THR A 342 -27.80 -9.98 -14.54
C THR A 342 -28.83 -9.48 -13.54
N LYS A 343 -29.13 -10.26 -12.48
CA LYS A 343 -30.28 -10.01 -11.61
C LYS A 343 -29.96 -9.28 -10.30
N THR A 344 -28.79 -9.50 -9.71
CA THR A 344 -28.54 -9.11 -8.31
C THR A 344 -27.46 -8.05 -8.11
N GLY A 345 -26.69 -7.70 -9.15
CA GLY A 345 -25.65 -6.66 -9.05
C GLY A 345 -24.43 -7.07 -8.24
N VAL A 346 -24.08 -8.35 -8.22
CA VAL A 346 -22.93 -8.90 -7.48
C VAL A 346 -21.61 -8.54 -8.17
N ASP A 347 -20.63 -8.05 -7.40
CA ASP A 347 -19.34 -7.55 -7.92
C ASP A 347 -18.24 -8.61 -7.97
N GLY A 348 -18.48 -9.79 -7.40
CA GLY A 348 -17.47 -10.85 -7.42
C GLY A 348 -17.98 -12.19 -6.92
N PHE A 349 -17.22 -13.23 -7.24
CA PHE A 349 -17.52 -14.59 -6.83
C PHE A 349 -16.29 -15.26 -6.23
N TYR A 350 -16.47 -15.93 -5.10
CA TYR A 350 -15.50 -16.85 -4.55
C TYR A 350 -15.91 -18.28 -4.87
N VAL A 351 -15.18 -18.90 -5.81
CA VAL A 351 -15.43 -20.27 -6.22
C VAL A 351 -14.79 -21.24 -5.23
N LYS A 352 -15.61 -21.83 -4.35
CA LYS A 352 -15.18 -22.80 -3.32
C LYS A 352 -15.25 -24.24 -3.84
N GLY A 353 -14.29 -25.06 -3.45
CA GLY A 353 -14.23 -26.49 -3.80
C GLY A 353 -13.60 -26.78 -5.16
N LEU A 354 -12.96 -25.80 -5.80
CA LEU A 354 -12.31 -25.96 -7.10
C LEU A 354 -11.10 -26.90 -7.03
N GLU A 355 -10.50 -27.06 -5.85
CA GLU A 355 -9.38 -27.94 -5.55
C GLU A 355 -9.68 -29.43 -5.78
N HIS A 356 -10.95 -29.82 -5.84
CA HIS A 356 -11.38 -31.19 -6.16
C HIS A 356 -11.38 -31.46 -7.67
N PHE A 357 -11.27 -30.42 -8.49
CA PHE A 357 -11.28 -30.49 -9.96
C PHE A 357 -9.92 -30.15 -10.58
N ALA A 358 -8.85 -30.14 -9.79
CA ALA A 358 -7.49 -29.83 -10.26
C ALA A 358 -7.01 -30.74 -11.40
N ASP A 359 -7.52 -31.97 -11.45
CA ASP A 359 -7.19 -32.97 -12.48
C ASP A 359 -8.11 -32.90 -13.72
N ASP A 360 -9.14 -32.04 -13.72
CA ASP A 360 -10.08 -31.94 -14.84
C ASP A 360 -9.42 -31.22 -16.04
N PRO A 361 -9.39 -31.83 -17.24
CA PRO A 361 -8.77 -31.23 -18.42
C PRO A 361 -9.43 -29.91 -18.86
N LEU A 362 -10.70 -29.67 -18.50
CA LEU A 362 -11.44 -28.46 -18.90
C LEU A 362 -11.34 -27.31 -17.89
N LEU A 363 -10.64 -27.49 -16.77
CA LEU A 363 -10.55 -26.48 -15.72
C LEU A 363 -10.05 -25.12 -16.25
N VAL A 364 -8.98 -25.13 -17.06
CA VAL A 364 -8.38 -23.90 -17.60
C VAL A 364 -9.34 -23.17 -18.55
N GLU A 365 -10.08 -23.93 -19.37
CA GLU A 365 -11.06 -23.36 -20.31
C GLU A 365 -12.25 -22.77 -19.56
N ASN A 366 -12.76 -23.47 -18.54
CA ASN A 366 -13.85 -23.00 -17.71
C ASN A 366 -13.49 -21.71 -16.95
N VAL A 367 -12.30 -21.63 -16.34
CA VAL A 367 -11.86 -20.43 -15.63
C VAL A 367 -11.72 -19.24 -16.59
N LYS A 368 -11.20 -19.47 -17.81
CA LYS A 368 -11.15 -18.44 -18.87
C LYS A 368 -12.55 -17.97 -19.26
N GLU A 369 -13.49 -18.89 -19.44
CA GLU A 369 -14.88 -18.56 -19.75
C GLU A 369 -15.53 -17.74 -18.62
N TRP A 370 -15.37 -18.16 -17.37
CA TRP A 370 -15.90 -17.45 -16.21
C TRP A 370 -15.32 -16.05 -16.11
N LYS A 371 -13.99 -15.89 -16.25
CA LYS A 371 -13.36 -14.57 -16.25
C LYS A 371 -13.85 -13.68 -17.38
N TYR A 372 -14.04 -14.23 -18.58
CA TYR A 372 -14.63 -13.51 -19.70
C TYR A 372 -16.06 -13.04 -19.42
N LEU A 373 -16.88 -13.87 -18.75
CA LEU A 373 -18.25 -13.50 -18.35
C LEU A 373 -18.29 -12.42 -17.26
N LEU A 374 -17.37 -12.46 -16.29
CA LEU A 374 -17.28 -11.47 -15.20
C LEU A 374 -16.83 -10.09 -15.69
N GLY A 375 -15.95 -10.06 -16.70
CA GLY A 375 -15.36 -8.83 -17.21
C GLY A 375 -14.30 -8.23 -16.27
N PRO A 376 -13.79 -7.02 -16.58
CA PRO A 376 -12.66 -6.43 -15.86
C PRO A 376 -13.04 -5.75 -14.53
N GLN A 377 -14.32 -5.46 -14.30
CA GLN A 377 -14.78 -4.74 -13.10
C GLN A 377 -15.05 -5.68 -11.91
N ARG A 378 -15.32 -6.95 -12.20
CA ARG A 378 -15.73 -7.96 -11.22
C ARG A 378 -14.60 -8.92 -10.91
N ILE A 379 -14.60 -9.45 -9.70
CA ILE A 379 -13.52 -10.27 -9.19
C ILE A 379 -13.85 -11.77 -9.17
N LEU A 380 -12.84 -12.58 -9.45
CA LEU A 380 -12.84 -14.02 -9.25
C LEU A 380 -11.83 -14.39 -8.17
N ILE A 381 -12.31 -15.05 -7.11
CA ILE A 381 -11.51 -15.54 -5.99
C ILE A 381 -11.43 -17.06 -6.04
N VAL A 382 -10.23 -17.61 -5.80
CA VAL A 382 -9.99 -19.06 -5.66
C VAL A 382 -9.15 -19.35 -4.42
N GLY A 383 -9.26 -20.54 -3.84
CA GLY A 383 -8.46 -20.92 -2.68
C GLY A 383 -7.02 -21.34 -3.03
N GLN A 384 -6.07 -21.12 -2.11
CA GLN A 384 -4.68 -21.56 -2.24
C GLN A 384 -4.54 -23.07 -2.45
N LYS A 385 -5.42 -23.87 -1.83
CA LYS A 385 -5.44 -25.35 -1.96
C LYS A 385 -5.51 -25.82 -3.41
N LEU A 386 -6.13 -25.03 -4.30
CA LEU A 386 -6.15 -25.27 -5.73
C LEU A 386 -4.74 -25.15 -6.33
N VAL A 387 -4.04 -24.06 -6.03
CA VAL A 387 -2.69 -23.76 -6.54
C VAL A 387 -1.69 -24.83 -6.15
N GLU A 388 -1.83 -25.39 -4.95
CA GLU A 388 -0.99 -26.49 -4.44
C GLU A 388 -1.21 -27.80 -5.20
N ARG A 389 -2.45 -28.09 -5.60
CA ARG A 389 -2.81 -29.32 -6.34
C ARG A 389 -2.58 -29.22 -7.85
N LEU A 390 -2.53 -28.01 -8.40
CA LEU A 390 -2.40 -27.81 -9.85
C LEU A 390 -1.02 -28.22 -10.40
N PRO A 391 -0.97 -28.82 -11.61
CA PRO A 391 0.29 -29.10 -12.29
C PRO A 391 0.95 -27.79 -12.73
N GLU A 392 2.29 -27.71 -12.67
CA GLU A 392 3.08 -26.49 -12.97
C GLU A 392 2.70 -25.81 -14.29
N ARG A 393 2.31 -26.58 -15.31
CA ARG A 393 1.90 -26.04 -16.62
C ARG A 393 0.58 -25.26 -16.56
N ALA A 394 -0.36 -25.71 -15.74
CA ALA A 394 -1.68 -25.10 -15.64
C ALA A 394 -1.73 -23.94 -14.64
N VAL A 395 -0.79 -23.87 -13.69
CA VAL A 395 -0.75 -22.82 -12.66
C VAL A 395 -0.72 -21.44 -13.30
N HIS A 396 0.20 -21.19 -14.22
CA HIS A 396 0.30 -19.88 -14.89
C HIS A 396 -0.99 -19.53 -15.66
N ASP A 397 -1.54 -20.49 -16.41
CA ASP A 397 -2.74 -20.27 -17.21
C ASP A 397 -3.98 -19.97 -16.37
N VAL A 398 -4.14 -20.66 -15.22
CA VAL A 398 -5.25 -20.42 -14.29
C VAL A 398 -5.05 -19.09 -13.55
N LEU A 399 -3.86 -18.85 -12.98
CA LEU A 399 -3.59 -17.67 -12.17
C LEU A 399 -3.66 -16.38 -12.99
N SER A 400 -3.34 -16.41 -14.30
CA SER A 400 -3.51 -15.24 -15.20
C SER A 400 -4.96 -14.77 -15.34
N GLN A 401 -5.94 -15.62 -15.02
CA GLN A 401 -7.37 -15.32 -15.15
C GLN A 401 -8.04 -15.03 -13.79
N VAL A 402 -7.32 -15.22 -12.69
CA VAL A 402 -7.83 -15.08 -11.33
C VAL A 402 -7.39 -13.73 -10.76
N ASP A 403 -8.31 -13.03 -10.09
CA ASP A 403 -8.00 -11.72 -9.52
C ASP A 403 -7.43 -11.85 -8.10
N LEU A 404 -7.97 -12.75 -7.28
CA LEU A 404 -7.51 -12.99 -5.92
C LEU A 404 -7.33 -14.47 -5.60
N VAL A 405 -6.28 -14.78 -4.84
CA VAL A 405 -6.04 -16.11 -4.25
C VAL A 405 -6.17 -16.00 -2.74
N ASP A 406 -7.12 -16.74 -2.16
CA ASP A 406 -7.38 -16.81 -0.72
C ASP A 406 -6.38 -17.75 -0.03
N VAL A 407 -5.63 -17.20 0.91
CA VAL A 407 -4.58 -17.84 1.71
C VAL A 407 -5.03 -17.84 3.17
N TYR A 408 -5.25 -19.04 3.69
CA TYR A 408 -5.66 -19.25 5.08
C TYR A 408 -4.44 -19.24 6.01
N LEU A 409 -4.50 -18.43 7.07
CA LEU A 409 -3.47 -18.31 8.08
C LEU A 409 -3.88 -19.07 9.35
N ASP A 410 -3.27 -20.23 9.55
CA ASP A 410 -3.49 -21.02 10.75
C ASP A 410 -2.61 -20.51 11.91
N VAL A 411 -3.24 -19.78 12.83
CA VAL A 411 -2.57 -19.26 14.04
C VAL A 411 -2.17 -20.36 15.02
N SER A 412 -2.82 -21.53 14.96
CA SER A 412 -2.52 -22.65 15.87
C SER A 412 -1.15 -23.30 15.62
N ASN A 413 -0.61 -23.15 14.42
CA ASN A 413 0.74 -23.62 14.07
C ASN A 413 1.87 -22.73 14.64
N GLY A 414 1.51 -21.62 15.29
CA GLY A 414 2.44 -20.66 15.88
C GLY A 414 3.10 -19.71 14.87
N THR A 415 3.94 -18.79 15.36
CA THR A 415 4.48 -17.71 14.52
C THR A 415 5.44 -18.18 13.43
N ASP A 416 6.13 -19.31 13.62
CA ASP A 416 7.04 -19.86 12.61
C ASP A 416 6.26 -20.44 11.41
N GLY A 417 5.11 -21.07 11.68
CA GLY A 417 4.17 -21.53 10.66
C GLY A 417 3.60 -20.36 9.86
N ILE A 418 3.14 -19.31 10.56
CA ILE A 418 2.63 -18.09 9.94
C ILE A 418 3.71 -17.44 9.07
N ALA A 419 4.93 -17.25 9.60
CA ALA A 419 6.03 -16.64 8.86
C ALA A 419 6.35 -17.41 7.58
N LYS A 420 6.38 -18.75 7.65
CA LYS A 420 6.60 -19.60 6.49
C LYS A 420 5.48 -19.44 5.46
N THR A 421 4.20 -19.51 5.86
CA THR A 421 3.08 -19.33 4.94
C THR A 421 3.10 -17.96 4.28
N VAL A 422 3.42 -16.90 5.03
CA VAL A 422 3.52 -15.54 4.48
C VAL A 422 4.70 -15.42 3.52
N GLN A 423 5.86 -15.99 3.87
CA GLN A 423 7.03 -16.00 2.99
C GLN A 423 6.78 -16.82 1.71
N ASP A 424 6.10 -17.96 1.82
CA ASP A 424 5.70 -18.82 0.70
C ASP A 424 4.66 -18.12 -0.19
N ALA A 425 3.75 -17.32 0.37
CA ALA A 425 2.82 -16.52 -0.43
C ALA A 425 3.55 -15.39 -1.19
N ILE A 426 4.53 -14.73 -0.55
CA ILE A 426 5.30 -13.61 -1.14
C ILE A 426 6.30 -14.08 -2.19
N GLN A 427 7.03 -15.16 -1.92
CA GLN A 427 8.14 -15.66 -2.75
C GLN A 427 7.79 -16.91 -3.56
N GLY A 428 6.71 -17.60 -3.22
CA GLY A 428 6.34 -18.88 -3.79
C GLY A 428 5.50 -18.79 -5.05
N ARG A 429 4.77 -19.87 -5.34
CA ARG A 429 4.14 -20.12 -6.64
C ARG A 429 3.00 -19.15 -6.97
N VAL A 430 2.43 -18.48 -5.96
CA VAL A 430 1.28 -17.58 -6.10
C VAL A 430 1.67 -16.24 -6.75
N LEU A 431 2.86 -15.70 -6.43
CA LEU A 431 3.32 -14.38 -6.89
C LEU A 431 4.46 -14.42 -7.93
N ARG A 432 4.70 -15.55 -8.58
CA ARG A 432 5.74 -15.66 -9.64
C ARG A 432 5.28 -15.06 -10.97
N GLY A 433 5.65 -13.81 -11.26
CA GLY A 433 5.51 -13.21 -12.61
C GLY A 433 5.01 -11.76 -12.61
N GLU A 434 4.84 -11.16 -13.80
CA GLU A 434 4.27 -9.81 -13.96
C GLU A 434 2.72 -9.81 -13.87
N ASP A 435 2.08 -10.89 -14.33
CA ASP A 435 0.61 -11.09 -14.32
C ASP A 435 0.17 -11.98 -13.14
N HIS A 436 0.57 -11.61 -11.92
CA HIS A 436 0.22 -12.40 -10.73
C HIS A 436 -1.15 -11.98 -10.14
N PRO A 437 -1.91 -12.92 -9.58
CA PRO A 437 -3.13 -12.61 -8.83
C PRO A 437 -2.79 -11.82 -7.54
N TRP A 438 -3.80 -11.18 -6.97
CA TRP A 438 -3.67 -10.48 -5.70
C TRP A 438 -3.82 -11.46 -4.53
N ILE A 439 -3.06 -11.30 -3.45
CA ILE A 439 -3.24 -12.14 -2.27
C ILE A 439 -4.47 -11.67 -1.49
N HIS A 440 -5.32 -12.62 -1.12
CA HIS A 440 -6.39 -12.45 -0.16
C HIS A 440 -6.05 -13.26 1.10
N TRP A 441 -6.15 -12.66 2.28
CA TRP A 441 -5.86 -13.35 3.55
C TRP A 441 -7.16 -13.68 4.28
N SER A 442 -7.15 -14.81 4.99
CA SER A 442 -8.22 -15.19 5.90
C SER A 442 -7.63 -15.86 7.15
N LEU A 443 -8.05 -15.43 8.34
CA LEU A 443 -7.72 -16.08 9.62
C LEU A 443 -8.78 -17.09 10.06
N GLY A 444 -10.02 -16.88 9.65
CA GLY A 444 -11.17 -17.72 9.98
C GLY A 444 -12.13 -17.77 8.82
N SER A 445 -12.91 -18.85 8.73
CA SER A 445 -14.04 -18.95 7.82
C SER A 445 -15.12 -19.86 8.44
N VAL A 446 -16.16 -20.18 7.68
CA VAL A 446 -17.30 -20.99 8.13
C VAL A 446 -16.91 -22.44 8.46
N SER A 447 -15.77 -22.95 7.99
CA SER A 447 -15.33 -24.33 8.27
C SER A 447 -14.45 -24.46 9.51
N GLU A 448 -13.84 -23.36 9.96
CA GLU A 448 -12.82 -23.36 10.99
C GLU A 448 -13.40 -22.95 12.35
N ARG A 449 -12.84 -23.51 13.43
CA ARG A 449 -13.18 -23.10 14.79
C ARG A 449 -12.70 -21.68 15.06
N ARG A 450 -13.40 -20.95 15.94
CA ARG A 450 -12.97 -19.59 16.31
C ARG A 450 -11.65 -19.64 17.07
N MET A 451 -10.77 -18.67 16.84
CA MET A 451 -9.47 -18.58 17.53
C MET A 451 -9.60 -18.48 19.06
N THR A 452 -10.71 -17.91 19.53
CA THR A 452 -11.07 -17.83 20.95
C THR A 452 -11.34 -19.19 21.60
N SER A 453 -11.65 -20.24 20.81
CA SER A 453 -11.77 -21.62 21.29
C SER A 453 -10.40 -22.24 21.54
N GLY A 454 -9.72 -21.76 22.58
CA GLY A 454 -8.44 -22.29 23.05
C GLY A 454 -7.42 -21.20 23.39
N LEU A 455 -7.58 -19.99 22.85
CA LEU A 455 -6.76 -18.81 23.16
C LEU A 455 -7.60 -17.69 23.78
N SER A 456 -6.95 -16.73 24.43
CA SER A 456 -7.66 -15.59 25.03
C SER A 456 -8.27 -14.66 23.95
N PRO A 457 -9.30 -13.87 24.27
CA PRO A 457 -9.87 -12.87 23.36
C PRO A 457 -8.83 -11.91 22.76
N ASN A 458 -7.76 -11.58 23.49
CA ASN A 458 -6.69 -10.71 23.01
C ASN A 458 -5.90 -11.36 21.86
N ALA A 459 -5.85 -12.69 21.79
CA ALA A 459 -5.18 -13.40 20.69
C ALA A 459 -5.87 -13.11 19.35
N THR A 460 -7.21 -13.10 19.32
CA THR A 460 -7.98 -12.76 18.13
C THR A 460 -7.68 -11.34 17.69
N LEU A 461 -7.71 -10.36 18.62
CA LEU A 461 -7.38 -8.98 18.31
C LEU A 461 -5.95 -8.84 17.73
N ALA A 462 -4.97 -9.46 18.38
CA ALA A 462 -3.58 -9.45 17.92
C ALA A 462 -3.45 -10.05 16.51
N ALA A 463 -4.07 -11.20 16.26
CA ALA A 463 -4.08 -11.85 14.95
C ALA A 463 -4.77 -10.98 13.88
N THR A 464 -5.93 -10.40 14.17
CA THR A 464 -6.66 -9.52 13.23
C THR A 464 -5.84 -8.27 12.89
N ILE A 465 -5.21 -7.62 13.87
CA ILE A 465 -4.33 -6.46 13.61
C ILE A 465 -3.13 -6.90 12.76
N MET A 466 -2.52 -8.04 13.06
CA MET A 466 -1.43 -8.61 12.26
C MET A 466 -1.86 -8.83 10.80
N GLU A 467 -3.01 -9.48 10.56
CA GLU A 467 -3.56 -9.71 9.23
C GLU A 467 -3.80 -8.40 8.46
N LEU A 468 -4.36 -7.39 9.14
CA LEU A 468 -4.57 -6.05 8.60
C LEU A 468 -3.27 -5.31 8.23
N THR A 469 -2.10 -5.83 8.59
CA THR A 469 -0.80 -5.27 8.16
C THR A 469 -0.10 -6.06 7.04
N LEU A 470 -0.64 -7.21 6.63
CA LEU A 470 -0.06 -8.05 5.58
C LEU A 470 -0.28 -7.47 4.16
N PRO A 471 0.61 -7.74 3.18
CA PRO A 471 0.42 -7.36 1.77
C PRO A 471 -0.82 -8.03 1.18
N GLY A 472 -1.73 -7.28 0.54
CA GLY A 472 -2.86 -7.88 -0.16
C GLY A 472 -4.21 -7.33 0.27
N THR A 473 -5.19 -8.22 0.46
CA THR A 473 -6.56 -7.89 0.85
C THR A 473 -6.99 -8.84 1.97
N PRO A 474 -7.07 -8.38 3.23
CA PRO A 474 -7.46 -9.23 4.36
C PRO A 474 -8.98 -9.39 4.42
N SER A 475 -9.44 -10.47 5.05
CA SER A 475 -10.84 -10.82 5.22
C SER A 475 -11.15 -11.09 6.67
N ILE A 476 -11.90 -10.18 7.28
CA ILE A 476 -12.36 -10.31 8.66
C ILE A 476 -13.61 -11.17 8.66
N PHE A 477 -13.59 -12.28 9.41
CA PHE A 477 -14.77 -13.09 9.65
C PHE A 477 -15.64 -12.42 10.71
N TYR A 478 -16.96 -12.43 10.52
CA TYR A 478 -17.88 -11.74 11.44
C TYR A 478 -17.68 -12.19 12.89
N GLY A 479 -17.59 -11.21 13.78
CA GLY A 479 -17.35 -11.42 15.20
C GLY A 479 -15.87 -11.40 15.60
N ASP A 480 -14.91 -11.56 14.68
CA ASP A 480 -13.49 -11.50 15.03
C ASP A 480 -13.08 -10.08 15.48
N GLU A 481 -13.74 -9.05 14.95
CA GLU A 481 -13.54 -7.65 15.33
C GLU A 481 -13.94 -7.34 16.79
N ILE A 482 -14.85 -8.14 17.35
CA ILE A 482 -15.25 -8.08 18.76
C ILE A 482 -14.71 -9.27 19.56
N SER A 483 -13.83 -10.08 18.96
CA SER A 483 -13.29 -11.31 19.54
C SER A 483 -14.40 -12.23 20.08
N LEU A 484 -15.41 -12.48 19.25
CA LEU A 484 -16.56 -13.32 19.56
C LEU A 484 -16.12 -14.75 19.91
N GLU A 485 -16.64 -15.28 21.01
CA GLU A 485 -16.40 -16.67 21.41
C GLU A 485 -17.40 -17.64 20.79
N GLU A 486 -17.02 -18.92 20.75
CA GLU A 486 -17.94 -19.98 20.35
C GLU A 486 -19.17 -20.03 21.29
N ALA A 487 -20.26 -20.58 20.76
CA ALA A 487 -21.50 -20.76 21.49
C ALA A 487 -21.28 -21.69 22.70
N HIS A 488 -21.79 -21.27 23.86
CA HIS A 488 -21.66 -22.04 25.10
C HIS A 488 -22.98 -22.72 25.46
N ASP A 489 -23.00 -24.05 25.40
CA ASP A 489 -24.13 -24.86 25.80
C ASP A 489 -23.83 -25.63 27.10
N PRO A 490 -24.13 -25.06 28.28
CA PRO A 490 -23.90 -25.72 29.56
C PRO A 490 -24.89 -26.87 29.83
N THR A 491 -26.04 -26.84 29.17
CA THR A 491 -27.14 -27.80 29.35
C THR A 491 -27.02 -29.02 28.44
N GLY A 492 -26.24 -28.92 27.36
CA GLY A 492 -26.08 -29.98 26.36
C GLY A 492 -27.34 -30.24 25.54
N GLU A 493 -28.26 -29.28 25.50
CA GLU A 493 -29.53 -29.39 24.76
C GLU A 493 -29.32 -29.28 23.24
N HIS A 494 -28.21 -28.66 22.81
CA HIS A 494 -27.86 -28.40 21.41
C HIS A 494 -26.70 -29.30 20.93
N GLY A 495 -26.64 -30.53 21.45
CA GLY A 495 -25.57 -31.48 21.13
C GLY A 495 -25.46 -31.82 19.63
N ASP A 496 -26.58 -31.85 18.91
CA ASP A 496 -26.61 -32.15 17.47
C ASP A 496 -25.96 -31.02 16.62
N SER A 497 -26.08 -29.77 17.08
CA SER A 497 -25.49 -28.58 16.44
C SER A 497 -24.10 -28.22 16.99
N GLN A 498 -23.46 -29.09 17.78
CA GLN A 498 -22.15 -28.80 18.38
C GLN A 498 -21.08 -28.43 17.36
N HIS A 499 -21.15 -29.01 16.16
CA HIS A 499 -20.26 -28.75 15.05
C HIS A 499 -20.43 -27.35 14.42
N LEU A 500 -21.43 -26.57 14.86
CA LEU A 500 -21.75 -25.21 14.39
C LEU A 500 -21.56 -24.15 15.48
N HIS A 501 -21.08 -24.53 16.67
CA HIS A 501 -20.92 -23.58 17.77
C HIS A 501 -19.93 -22.45 17.47
N HIS A 502 -19.03 -22.63 16.50
CA HIS A 502 -18.18 -21.55 15.99
C HIS A 502 -18.96 -20.49 15.20
N LEU A 503 -20.16 -20.80 14.70
CA LEU A 503 -21.07 -19.85 14.03
C LEU A 503 -22.02 -19.16 15.01
N ALA A 504 -21.55 -18.88 16.22
CA ALA A 504 -22.31 -18.20 17.26
C ALA A 504 -22.96 -16.90 16.75
N THR A 505 -24.11 -16.56 17.33
CA THR A 505 -24.87 -15.36 16.96
C THR A 505 -24.10 -14.08 17.28
N MET A 506 -24.20 -13.11 16.38
CA MET A 506 -23.51 -11.82 16.52
C MET A 506 -24.03 -11.06 17.73
N VAL A 507 -23.10 -10.52 18.53
CA VAL A 507 -23.43 -9.73 19.72
C VAL A 507 -23.37 -8.25 19.37
N TRP A 508 -24.46 -7.55 19.66
CA TRP A 508 -24.62 -6.13 19.37
C TRP A 508 -24.70 -5.30 20.65
N ASP A 509 -24.26 -4.05 20.58
CA ASP A 509 -24.37 -3.10 21.68
C ASP A 509 -25.82 -2.61 21.87
N GLY A 510 -26.32 -2.75 23.09
CA GLY A 510 -27.62 -2.22 23.52
C GLY A 510 -28.75 -3.25 23.62
N SER A 511 -29.59 -3.10 24.65
CA SER A 511 -30.73 -3.99 24.93
C SER A 511 -31.85 -3.99 23.87
N GLN A 512 -31.84 -3.00 22.96
CA GLN A 512 -32.78 -2.88 21.83
C GLN A 512 -32.23 -3.46 20.52
N ASN A 513 -30.91 -3.71 20.45
CA ASN A 513 -30.22 -4.12 19.23
C ASN A 513 -29.81 -5.59 19.27
N GLN A 514 -30.47 -6.42 20.08
CA GLN A 514 -30.13 -7.85 20.21
C GLN A 514 -30.24 -8.56 18.85
N PHE A 515 -29.53 -9.68 18.72
CA PHE A 515 -29.54 -10.51 17.51
C PHE A 515 -30.97 -10.84 17.05
N THR A 516 -31.84 -11.21 17.99
CA THR A 516 -33.28 -11.41 17.78
C THR A 516 -34.08 -10.64 18.83
N SER A 517 -35.38 -10.48 18.58
CA SER A 517 -36.28 -9.77 19.50
C SER A 517 -36.55 -10.61 20.76
N ARG A 518 -37.16 -10.02 21.80
CA ARG A 518 -37.39 -10.71 23.09
C ARG A 518 -38.40 -11.88 22.98
N GLY A 519 -39.09 -12.02 21.86
CA GLY A 519 -40.16 -13.00 21.64
C GLY A 519 -39.69 -14.37 21.19
N SER A 520 -38.49 -14.47 20.63
CA SER A 520 -37.93 -15.71 20.07
C SER A 520 -36.53 -15.99 20.63
N LEU A 521 -36.16 -17.27 20.63
CA LEU A 521 -34.82 -17.70 21.00
C LEU A 521 -33.98 -17.83 19.73
N PRO A 522 -32.69 -17.45 19.78
CA PRO A 522 -31.78 -17.69 18.67
C PRO A 522 -31.65 -19.19 18.40
N TRP A 523 -31.41 -19.55 17.15
CA TRP A 523 -31.23 -20.94 16.72
C TRP A 523 -29.99 -21.62 17.34
N LEU A 524 -28.96 -20.84 17.68
CA LEU A 524 -27.79 -21.28 18.44
C LEU A 524 -27.77 -20.68 19.84
N PRO A 525 -27.15 -21.38 20.81
CA PRO A 525 -26.93 -20.82 22.13
C PRO A 525 -26.09 -19.54 22.05
N ARG A 526 -26.23 -18.69 23.08
CA ARG A 526 -25.46 -17.45 23.16
C ARG A 526 -23.96 -17.75 23.28
N SER A 527 -23.14 -16.87 22.72
CA SER A 527 -21.69 -16.93 22.89
C SER A 527 -21.30 -16.77 24.36
N ALA A 528 -20.17 -17.37 24.74
CA ALA A 528 -19.64 -17.25 26.10
C ALA A 528 -19.24 -15.81 26.46
N SER A 529 -18.64 -15.08 25.51
CA SER A 529 -18.15 -13.72 25.71
C SER A 529 -17.96 -12.98 24.37
N ALA A 530 -17.93 -11.65 24.43
CA ALA A 530 -17.53 -10.75 23.35
C ALA A 530 -16.97 -9.44 23.94
N SER A 531 -15.92 -8.90 23.31
CA SER A 531 -15.25 -7.66 23.73
C SER A 531 -15.52 -6.53 22.73
N LEU A 532 -16.58 -5.75 22.97
CA LEU A 532 -16.95 -4.62 22.09
C LEU A 532 -15.87 -3.53 22.02
N HIS A 533 -15.00 -3.42 23.04
CA HIS A 533 -13.88 -2.46 23.04
C HIS A 533 -12.81 -2.76 21.99
N HIS A 534 -12.74 -4.00 21.49
CA HIS A 534 -11.78 -4.39 20.46
C HIS A 534 -12.10 -3.76 19.09
N LEU A 535 -13.38 -3.42 18.88
CA LEU A 535 -13.87 -2.84 17.64
C LEU A 535 -13.13 -1.54 17.27
N ASP A 536 -12.88 -0.66 18.25
CA ASP A 536 -12.22 0.63 18.02
C ASP A 536 -10.80 0.47 17.47
N TYR A 537 -10.04 -0.52 17.99
CA TYR A 537 -8.68 -0.80 17.51
C TYR A 537 -8.68 -1.36 16.09
N VAL A 538 -9.66 -2.19 15.75
CA VAL A 538 -9.80 -2.77 14.41
C VAL A 538 -10.18 -1.69 13.39
N ILE A 539 -11.13 -0.80 13.72
CA ILE A 539 -11.51 0.34 12.87
C ILE A 539 -10.29 1.22 12.57
N GLU A 540 -9.47 1.51 13.58
CA GLU A 540 -8.25 2.30 13.43
C GLU A 540 -7.22 1.62 12.53
N ALA A 541 -7.01 0.31 12.70
CA ALA A 541 -6.11 -0.48 11.85
C ALA A 541 -6.59 -0.50 10.38
N ILE A 542 -7.90 -0.62 10.13
CA ILE A 542 -8.49 -0.54 8.79
C ILE A 542 -8.27 0.86 8.19
N ALA A 543 -8.48 1.92 8.97
CA ALA A 543 -8.25 3.30 8.54
C ALA A 543 -6.77 3.56 8.20
N LEU A 544 -5.85 3.04 9.02
CA LEU A 544 -4.40 3.14 8.78
C LEU A 544 -4.01 2.45 7.46
N ARG A 545 -4.54 1.24 7.21
CA ARG A 545 -4.30 0.50 5.97
C ARG A 545 -4.80 1.27 4.75
N LYS A 546 -6.02 1.81 4.81
CA LYS A 546 -6.62 2.58 3.71
C LYS A 546 -5.80 3.83 3.37
N ARG A 547 -5.21 4.48 4.38
CA ARG A 547 -4.37 5.67 4.21
C ARG A 547 -2.96 5.35 3.68
N SER A 548 -2.43 4.16 3.96
CA SER A 548 -1.02 3.83 3.77
C SER A 548 -0.78 2.73 2.73
N PRO A 549 -0.47 3.09 1.47
CA PRO A 549 -0.15 2.12 0.42
C PRO A 549 1.02 1.19 0.72
N SER A 550 1.96 1.61 1.58
CA SER A 550 3.08 0.75 1.98
C SER A 550 2.63 -0.52 2.72
N ILE A 551 1.47 -0.48 3.38
CA ILE A 551 0.93 -1.63 4.10
C ILE A 551 0.35 -2.65 3.13
N TYR A 552 -0.52 -2.25 2.20
CA TYR A 552 -1.29 -3.22 1.41
C TYR A 552 -0.66 -3.63 0.07
N LEU A 553 0.30 -2.87 -0.47
CA LEU A 553 0.89 -3.20 -1.79
C LEU A 553 1.77 -4.45 -1.72
N ASN A 554 1.54 -5.43 -2.61
CA ASN A 554 2.26 -6.70 -2.61
C ASN A 554 3.76 -6.53 -2.93
N ALA A 555 4.07 -5.69 -3.91
CA ALA A 555 5.42 -5.51 -4.42
C ALA A 555 5.70 -4.06 -4.84
N VAL A 556 6.99 -3.75 -4.95
CA VAL A 556 7.50 -2.50 -5.52
C VAL A 556 7.86 -2.77 -6.98
N VAL A 557 7.13 -2.15 -7.90
CA VAL A 557 7.42 -2.24 -9.35
C VAL A 557 8.33 -1.08 -9.74
N LYS A 558 9.55 -1.38 -10.19
CA LYS A 558 10.51 -0.39 -10.71
C LYS A 558 11.04 -0.84 -12.06
N GLU A 559 10.80 -0.06 -13.13
CA GLU A 559 11.46 -0.20 -14.45
C GLU A 559 11.58 -1.68 -14.89
N GLU A 560 10.46 -2.42 -14.87
CA GLU A 560 10.36 -3.86 -15.26
C GLU A 560 10.92 -4.88 -14.24
N LYS A 561 11.23 -4.47 -13.00
CA LYS A 561 11.57 -5.36 -11.90
C LYS A 561 10.56 -5.27 -10.78
N VAL A 562 10.07 -6.43 -10.34
CA VAL A 562 9.19 -6.60 -9.18
C VAL A 562 10.07 -6.93 -7.96
N LEU A 563 10.14 -6.02 -7.00
CA LEU A 563 10.88 -6.20 -5.75
C LEU A 563 9.90 -6.48 -4.59
N PRO A 564 10.27 -7.33 -3.61
CA PRO A 564 9.45 -7.56 -2.44
C PRO A 564 9.32 -6.30 -1.57
N ASN A 565 8.12 -6.09 -1.01
CA ASN A 565 7.78 -4.99 -0.07
C ASN A 565 7.61 -5.51 1.37
N ALA A 566 7.89 -6.78 1.64
CA ALA A 566 7.78 -7.36 2.98
C ALA A 566 9.03 -8.15 3.32
N ASP A 567 9.43 -8.04 4.58
CA ASP A 567 10.34 -8.96 5.25
C ASP A 567 9.63 -9.47 6.51
N VAL A 568 9.63 -10.79 6.69
CA VAL A 568 8.92 -11.45 7.79
C VAL A 568 9.92 -12.31 8.54
N LYS A 569 10.00 -12.09 9.84
CA LYS A 569 10.89 -12.82 10.75
C LYS A 569 10.07 -13.34 11.92
N SER A 570 10.28 -14.60 12.25
CA SER A 570 9.74 -15.18 13.48
C SER A 570 10.87 -15.52 14.45
N ASN A 571 10.54 -15.57 15.74
CA ASN A 571 11.45 -16.01 16.77
C ASN A 571 10.72 -16.92 17.77
N GLN A 572 11.30 -18.10 18.01
CA GLN A 572 10.88 -19.06 19.03
C GLN A 572 9.39 -19.44 18.98
N ASN A 573 8.75 -19.36 17.81
CA ASN A 573 7.33 -19.62 17.61
C ASN A 573 6.36 -18.74 18.45
N GLU A 574 6.85 -17.66 19.06
CA GLU A 574 6.05 -16.75 19.91
C GLU A 574 5.95 -15.33 19.33
N ILE A 575 7.00 -14.85 18.66
CA ILE A 575 7.09 -13.48 18.16
C ILE A 575 7.18 -13.48 16.64
N LEU A 576 6.38 -12.61 16.03
CA LEU A 576 6.42 -12.32 14.60
C LEU A 576 6.72 -10.84 14.39
N VAL A 577 7.71 -10.55 13.55
CA VAL A 577 8.06 -9.20 13.11
C VAL A 577 7.86 -9.12 11.59
N VAL A 578 6.98 -8.22 11.16
CA VAL A 578 6.70 -7.94 9.75
C VAL A 578 7.13 -6.52 9.43
N GLN A 579 8.16 -6.38 8.60
CA GLN A 579 8.61 -5.09 8.10
C GLN A 579 8.02 -4.81 6.72
N ARG A 580 7.52 -3.59 6.52
CA ARG A 580 6.88 -3.14 5.28
C ARG A 580 7.50 -1.81 4.84
N TRP A 581 7.88 -1.69 3.56
CA TRP A 581 8.52 -0.48 3.04
C TRP A 581 8.16 -0.19 1.59
N TYR A 582 7.68 1.03 1.33
CA TYR A 582 7.45 1.48 -0.03
C TYR A 582 8.32 2.70 -0.35
N PRO A 583 8.92 2.78 -1.56
CA PRO A 583 9.76 3.92 -1.92
C PRO A 583 9.06 5.25 -1.66
N ARG A 584 9.79 6.19 -1.02
CA ARG A 584 9.31 7.54 -0.68
C ARG A 584 8.09 7.60 0.25
N ARG A 585 7.67 6.49 0.86
CA ARG A 585 6.60 6.42 1.87
C ARG A 585 7.15 6.03 3.24
N ASN A 586 6.31 6.11 4.26
CA ASN A 586 6.62 5.62 5.59
C ASN A 586 6.75 4.10 5.59
N SER A 587 7.78 3.62 6.28
CA SER A 587 7.98 2.21 6.58
C SER A 587 7.29 1.86 7.89
N PHE A 588 6.73 0.66 7.94
CA PHE A 588 6.01 0.15 9.11
C PHE A 588 6.65 -1.15 9.58
N ALA A 589 6.70 -1.34 10.89
CA ALA A 589 7.05 -2.60 11.53
C ALA A 589 5.86 -3.05 12.39
N THR A 590 5.33 -4.22 12.09
CA THR A 590 4.34 -4.90 12.94
C THR A 590 5.08 -5.90 13.81
N ILE A 591 4.94 -5.79 15.13
CA ILE A 591 5.50 -6.73 16.08
C ILE A 591 4.32 -7.38 16.81
N ALA A 592 4.15 -8.67 16.59
CA ALA A 592 3.10 -9.47 17.20
C ALA A 592 3.71 -10.46 18.18
N ASN A 593 3.31 -10.38 19.45
CA ASN A 593 3.58 -11.40 20.45
C ASN A 593 2.33 -12.27 20.60
N LEU A 594 2.35 -13.43 19.96
CA LEU A 594 1.27 -14.43 20.07
C LEU A 594 1.56 -15.44 21.20
N GLY A 595 2.63 -15.23 21.96
CA GLY A 595 2.95 -16.02 23.15
C GLY A 595 2.14 -15.62 24.39
N PRO A 596 2.06 -16.52 25.39
CA PRO A 596 1.32 -16.27 26.63
C PRO A 596 2.07 -15.39 27.64
N LYS A 597 3.32 -15.03 27.37
CA LYS A 597 4.18 -14.27 28.29
C LYS A 597 4.53 -12.91 27.71
N ARG A 598 4.74 -11.95 28.61
CA ARG A 598 5.34 -10.64 28.29
C ARG A 598 6.81 -10.87 27.97
N VAL A 599 7.30 -10.25 26.89
CA VAL A 599 8.69 -10.40 26.43
C VAL A 599 9.32 -9.02 26.25
N SER A 600 10.60 -8.90 26.61
CA SER A 600 11.44 -7.76 26.24
C SER A 600 12.37 -8.18 25.09
N LEU A 601 12.40 -7.36 24.05
CA LEU A 601 13.13 -7.60 22.80
C LEU A 601 14.07 -6.44 22.54
N ASP A 602 15.30 -6.78 22.13
CA ASP A 602 16.23 -5.83 21.52
C ASP A 602 16.16 -6.01 20.00
N LEU A 603 15.54 -5.03 19.34
CA LEU A 603 15.40 -4.95 17.89
C LEU A 603 16.31 -3.87 17.29
N THR A 604 17.30 -3.36 18.04
CA THR A 604 18.24 -2.30 17.60
C THR A 604 19.00 -2.68 16.34
N ALA A 605 19.23 -3.98 16.12
CA ALA A 605 19.86 -4.49 14.90
C ALA A 605 19.00 -4.26 13.63
N MET A 606 17.68 -4.11 13.78
CA MET A 606 16.75 -3.92 12.67
C MET A 606 16.22 -2.47 12.61
N PHE A 607 15.90 -1.88 13.76
CA PHE A 607 15.21 -0.60 13.87
C PHE A 607 15.83 0.26 14.96
N TYR A 608 15.90 1.58 14.75
CA TYR A 608 16.41 2.51 15.76
C TYR A 608 15.29 3.10 16.63
N SER A 609 14.31 3.75 16.00
CA SER A 609 13.16 4.35 16.69
C SER A 609 11.93 4.40 15.78
N GLY A 610 10.77 4.56 16.39
CA GLY A 610 9.52 4.78 15.67
C GLY A 610 8.41 5.32 16.57
N GLU A 611 7.22 5.43 16.01
CA GLU A 611 6.00 5.90 16.67
C GLU A 611 4.92 4.82 16.58
N ILE A 612 4.26 4.49 17.69
CA ILE A 612 3.16 3.51 17.68
C ILE A 612 1.92 4.16 17.03
N VAL A 613 1.42 3.55 15.95
CA VAL A 613 0.28 4.08 15.18
C VAL A 613 -0.99 3.23 15.36
N ALA A 614 -0.85 1.93 15.60
CA ALA A 614 -1.97 1.06 15.92
C ALA A 614 -1.54 -0.06 16.89
N GLY A 615 -2.45 -0.50 17.76
CA GLY A 615 -2.20 -1.52 18.79
C GLY A 615 -2.99 -1.24 20.08
N SER A 616 -2.97 -2.18 21.03
CA SER A 616 -3.80 -2.09 22.23
C SER A 616 -3.04 -1.46 23.42
N SER A 617 -3.02 -0.13 23.50
CA SER A 617 -2.96 0.69 24.75
C SER A 617 -2.14 1.98 24.59
N LEU A 618 -1.03 1.95 23.83
CA LEU A 618 -0.06 3.07 23.77
C LEU A 618 -0.07 3.74 22.39
N LYS A 619 -0.88 4.80 22.23
CA LYS A 619 -1.01 5.53 20.94
C LYS A 619 -0.04 6.70 20.84
N HIS A 620 0.56 6.89 19.66
CA HIS A 620 1.45 8.00 19.31
C HIS A 620 2.65 8.17 20.26
N GLU A 621 3.00 7.10 20.98
CA GLU A 621 4.17 7.08 21.83
C GLU A 621 5.40 6.77 20.98
N ARG A 622 6.47 7.51 21.24
CA ARG A 622 7.77 7.24 20.61
C ARG A 622 8.43 6.08 21.31
N VAL A 623 8.86 5.12 20.51
CA VAL A 623 9.48 3.89 20.99
C VAL A 623 10.91 3.80 20.48
N TYR A 624 11.80 3.36 21.36
CA TYR A 624 13.15 2.92 21.04
C TYR A 624 13.22 1.39 21.14
N PHE A 625 14.02 0.78 20.27
CA PHE A 625 14.06 -0.68 20.09
C PHE A 625 15.17 -1.37 20.89
N ASP A 626 15.83 -0.67 21.81
CA ASP A 626 16.86 -1.21 22.70
C ASP A 626 16.29 -2.10 23.80
N HIS A 627 15.15 -1.70 24.38
CA HIS A 627 14.43 -2.43 25.41
C HIS A 627 12.93 -2.42 25.14
N PHE A 628 12.51 -2.94 23.98
CA PHE A 628 11.12 -2.96 23.58
C PHE A 628 10.34 -4.02 24.37
N GLU A 629 9.38 -3.60 25.19
CA GLU A 629 8.50 -4.49 25.94
C GLU A 629 7.16 -4.67 25.21
N ILE A 630 6.74 -5.91 25.00
CA ILE A 630 5.44 -6.24 24.43
C ILE A 630 4.68 -7.20 25.34
N ASN A 631 3.39 -6.93 25.58
CA ASN A 631 2.57 -7.80 26.43
C ASN A 631 2.24 -9.10 25.71
N SER A 632 1.76 -10.09 26.46
CA SER A 632 1.28 -11.35 25.90
C SER A 632 0.05 -11.11 25.03
N LEU A 633 -0.03 -11.79 23.87
CA LEU A 633 -1.17 -11.73 22.96
C LEU A 633 -1.50 -10.31 22.53
N GLU A 634 -0.46 -9.56 22.17
CA GLU A 634 -0.54 -8.16 21.74
C GLU A 634 0.14 -8.00 20.38
N THR A 635 -0.41 -7.13 19.53
CA THR A 635 0.24 -6.70 18.29
C THR A 635 0.33 -5.19 18.24
N ILE A 636 1.54 -4.70 17.98
CA ILE A 636 1.86 -3.27 17.92
C ILE A 636 2.37 -2.97 16.51
N VAL A 637 1.80 -1.92 15.90
CA VAL A 637 2.19 -1.39 14.59
C VAL A 637 2.92 -0.08 14.80
N VAL A 638 4.20 -0.08 14.43
CA VAL A 638 5.10 1.06 14.60
C VAL A 638 5.42 1.66 13.23
N LYS A 639 5.23 2.98 13.10
CA LYS A 639 5.76 3.78 12.00
C LYS A 639 7.23 4.07 12.29
N LEU A 640 8.11 3.55 11.44
CA LEU A 640 9.55 3.71 11.61
C LEU A 640 9.99 5.11 11.16
N HIS A 641 10.84 5.75 11.97
CA HIS A 641 11.54 6.96 11.54
C HIS A 641 12.66 6.59 10.55
N LYS A 642 12.86 7.44 9.55
CA LYS A 642 13.91 7.27 8.52
C LYS A 642 15.23 7.89 8.92
#